data_AF-A0A2M4BFV2-F1
#
_entry.id   AF-A0A2M4BFV2-F1
#
_cell.length_a   1.000
_cell.length_b   1.000
_cell.length_c   1.000
_cell.angle_alpha   90.00
_cell.angle_beta   90.00
_cell.angle_gamma   90.00
#
_symmetry.space_group_name_H-M   'P 1'
#
loop_
_entity.id
_entity.type
_entity.pdbx_description
1 polymer ?
#
loop_
_entity_poly.entity_id
_entity_poly.type
_entity_poly.pdbx_seq_one_letter_code
_entity_poly.pdbx_strand_id
1 'polypeptide(L)'
;EAAVTTDNGILFFDSDWRKIASAAHQYSRISAFAYDEVMGKLYFVDLDHPEYRIFALDYDATDELHRVTKLLPVGAQTAAITGMAFDHLERKLYWTERTSRSIYSIAIDPLLNRNASSTNTTSDEAPQTTSTPGAESTNVTEKTTTTTTSSSTIDQVQLIATVERNHELAGLAIDECRRMLYWTNGYVHTSNIVQAALNGTILNVHEENVYTPKGITVDHYRNRLYWVEKKYGRRYAIESANLDVSDQRTLVTGLDRYPADVSVKNGFIYWTDQENNEIFETEKEAPHRTRTVYKGDHPSALILRSNLLLEYQKNNPACSVVVNQILENVQRTKPQSVLLLEAKNEQLIVCLNQGMINHHTNSCICAPAFGGRFCEVELCKNFCAQGGQCRIGADNRPHCECDFRFEGERCDRNRCDGFCLNGGRCLFHNATGVLRDTEATVAMATEGDRVCLCGNTGYSGTRCENPICGADYCYNGECHVEGKQPRCRCKPGYRGDRCEEYSCNNYCLNGGQCTLANETLVPECRCPEEFSGKRCEIAVRLCSTYHEDPQWQQYCLGLTNTLPLVEPKVTYCKESFNRTVVYTSLCFTVSILLLMIIVVTVHRMMKPPRPRITKKMVVTPMTSRPPTTQCEITIEDCCNMNVCETPCFDTKMLKKLRKEDKQCLLDDIEDVAGSYRKLPNGGCGGGDVSDRK
;
A
#
# COMPACT_ATOMS: atom_id res chain seq x y z
N GLU A 1 -30.02 18.06 9.68
CA GLU A 1 -30.99 17.55 8.70
C GLU A 1 -32.04 16.71 9.40
N ALA A 2 -33.28 16.82 8.94
CA ALA A 2 -34.45 16.09 9.42
C ALA A 2 -35.32 15.67 8.23
N ALA A 3 -36.01 14.54 8.36
CA ALA A 3 -37.02 14.09 7.43
C ALA A 3 -38.35 13.93 8.19
N VAL A 4 -39.43 14.46 7.61
CA VAL A 4 -40.77 14.45 8.20
C VAL A 4 -41.74 13.88 7.19
N THR A 5 -42.55 12.91 7.59
CA THR A 5 -43.64 12.41 6.75
C THR A 5 -44.88 13.27 6.95
N THR A 6 -45.56 13.58 5.85
CA THR A 6 -46.81 14.33 5.82
C THR A 6 -47.82 13.65 4.91
N ASP A 7 -49.08 14.09 4.95
CA ASP A 7 -50.13 13.59 4.05
C ASP A 7 -49.81 13.85 2.56
N ASN A 8 -48.92 14.80 2.27
CA ASN A 8 -48.53 15.19 0.91
C ASN A 8 -47.13 14.70 0.51
N GLY A 9 -46.57 13.71 1.23
CA GLY A 9 -45.23 13.16 0.97
C GLY A 9 -44.23 13.45 2.08
N ILE A 10 -42.93 13.40 1.75
CA ILE A 10 -41.82 13.52 2.71
C ILE A 10 -41.15 14.88 2.54
N LEU A 11 -41.01 15.62 3.64
CA LEU A 11 -40.34 16.92 3.70
C LEU A 11 -38.94 16.77 4.31
N PHE A 12 -37.95 17.41 3.70
CA PHE A 12 -36.56 17.42 4.17
C PHE A 12 -36.17 18.80 4.67
N PHE A 13 -35.54 18.84 5.84
CA PHE A 13 -35.11 20.07 6.50
C PHE A 13 -33.61 20.06 6.81
N ASP A 14 -32.99 21.24 6.87
CA ASP A 14 -31.61 21.42 7.33
C ASP A 14 -31.51 21.31 8.87
N SER A 15 -30.37 21.73 9.45
CA SER A 15 -30.21 21.75 10.90
C SER A 15 -30.91 22.93 11.59
N ASP A 16 -31.30 23.96 10.83
CA ASP A 16 -32.01 25.15 11.28
C ASP A 16 -33.52 25.07 10.99
N TRP A 17 -34.03 23.88 10.66
CA TRP A 17 -35.43 23.62 10.31
C TRP A 17 -35.94 24.37 9.08
N ARG A 18 -35.07 24.72 8.14
CA ARG A 18 -35.46 25.26 6.84
C ARG A 18 -35.69 24.11 5.86
N LYS A 19 -36.82 24.15 5.15
CA LYS A 19 -37.13 23.14 4.12
C LYS A 19 -36.10 23.23 2.99
N ILE A 20 -35.42 22.11 2.71
CA ILE A 20 -34.43 21.96 1.63
C ILE A 20 -35.11 21.36 0.39
N ALA A 21 -35.88 20.29 0.58
CA ALA A 21 -36.45 19.49 -0.50
C ALA A 21 -37.76 18.82 -0.06
N SER A 22 -38.47 18.21 -1.01
CA SER A 22 -39.58 17.31 -0.73
C SER A 22 -39.68 16.20 -1.77
N ALA A 23 -40.14 15.02 -1.35
CA ALA A 23 -40.22 13.83 -2.18
C ALA A 23 -41.54 13.07 -1.94
N ALA A 24 -41.76 12.02 -2.73
CA ALA A 24 -42.83 11.05 -2.50
C ALA A 24 -44.25 11.66 -2.49
N HIS A 25 -44.47 12.74 -3.24
CA HIS A 25 -45.77 13.45 -3.35
C HIS A 25 -46.92 12.59 -3.91
N GLN A 26 -46.59 11.47 -4.56
CA GLN A 26 -47.57 10.52 -5.10
C GLN A 26 -48.12 9.54 -4.05
N TYR A 27 -47.62 9.58 -2.80
CA TYR A 27 -48.02 8.69 -1.72
C TYR A 27 -48.78 9.51 -0.67
N SER A 28 -50.05 9.17 -0.45
CA SER A 28 -51.00 9.97 0.33
C SER A 28 -51.06 9.59 1.81
N ARG A 29 -50.66 8.37 2.18
CA ARG A 29 -50.84 7.87 3.54
C ARG A 29 -49.60 7.15 4.06
N ILE A 30 -48.59 7.96 4.33
CA ILE A 30 -47.33 7.47 4.88
C ILE A 30 -47.46 7.22 6.39
N SER A 31 -47.53 5.95 6.80
CA SER A 31 -47.80 5.60 8.21
C SER A 31 -46.55 5.43 9.06
N ALA A 32 -45.46 4.93 8.46
CA ALA A 32 -44.21 4.68 9.14
C ALA A 32 -43.05 4.82 8.15
N PHE A 33 -41.89 5.19 8.66
CA PHE A 33 -40.66 5.27 7.87
C PHE A 33 -39.44 5.00 8.76
N ALA A 34 -38.33 4.60 8.14
CA ALA A 34 -37.06 4.29 8.77
C ALA A 34 -35.92 4.78 7.89
N TYR A 35 -34.75 5.04 8.47
CA TYR A 35 -33.62 5.63 7.76
C TYR A 35 -32.38 4.76 7.90
N ASP A 36 -31.72 4.50 6.77
CA ASP A 36 -30.38 3.92 6.70
C ASP A 36 -29.38 5.07 6.56
N GLU A 37 -28.77 5.46 7.68
CA GLU A 37 -27.78 6.55 7.74
C GLU A 37 -26.46 6.18 7.03
N VAL A 38 -26.18 4.89 6.88
CA VAL A 38 -24.98 4.37 6.22
C VAL A 38 -25.07 4.54 4.70
N MET A 39 -26.22 4.20 4.12
CA MET A 39 -26.43 4.30 2.66
C MET A 39 -27.17 5.57 2.23
N GLY A 40 -27.72 6.36 3.16
CA GLY A 40 -28.54 7.52 2.84
C GLY A 40 -29.89 7.17 2.21
N LYS A 41 -30.43 5.97 2.51
CA LYS A 41 -31.71 5.49 1.98
C LYS A 41 -32.82 5.63 3.02
N LEU A 42 -33.99 6.07 2.59
CA LEU A 42 -35.19 6.08 3.42
C LEU A 42 -36.11 4.94 3.02
N TYR A 43 -36.64 4.22 4.00
CA TYR A 43 -37.69 3.22 3.79
C TYR A 43 -38.98 3.78 4.34
N PHE A 44 -40.06 3.74 3.56
CA PHE A 44 -41.35 4.26 4.01
C PHE A 44 -42.48 3.33 3.58
N VAL A 45 -43.60 3.45 4.29
CA VAL A 45 -44.81 2.67 4.04
C VAL A 45 -45.90 3.58 3.53
N ASP A 46 -46.55 3.21 2.42
CA ASP A 46 -47.83 3.81 2.02
C ASP A 46 -48.96 2.79 2.15
N LEU A 47 -49.97 3.13 2.94
CA LEU A 47 -51.13 2.27 3.19
C LEU A 47 -52.18 2.34 2.06
N ASP A 48 -52.18 3.41 1.26
CA ASP A 48 -53.19 3.63 0.22
C ASP A 48 -52.78 3.07 -1.14
N HIS A 49 -51.50 2.77 -1.36
CA HIS A 49 -51.01 2.24 -2.64
C HIS A 49 -51.66 0.87 -2.97
N PRO A 50 -52.10 0.60 -4.21
CA PRO A 50 -52.89 -0.60 -4.51
C PRO A 50 -52.11 -1.92 -4.45
N GLU A 51 -50.86 -1.93 -4.91
CA GLU A 51 -50.08 -3.18 -5.10
C GLU A 51 -48.92 -3.38 -4.12
N TYR A 52 -48.38 -2.31 -3.56
CA TYR A 52 -47.18 -2.31 -2.71
C TYR A 52 -47.43 -1.58 -1.40
N ARG A 53 -46.63 -1.91 -0.39
CA ARG A 53 -46.69 -1.33 0.95
C ARG A 53 -45.39 -0.64 1.32
N ILE A 54 -44.26 -1.33 1.17
CA ILE A 54 -42.94 -0.80 1.55
C ILE A 54 -42.18 -0.35 0.31
N PHE A 55 -41.62 0.86 0.40
CA PHE A 55 -40.82 1.50 -0.64
C PHE A 55 -39.47 1.93 -0.08
N ALA A 56 -38.47 2.01 -0.95
CA ALA A 56 -37.18 2.64 -0.66
C ALA A 56 -37.04 3.92 -1.50
N LEU A 57 -36.66 5.01 -0.86
CA LEU A 57 -36.37 6.30 -1.45
C LEU A 57 -34.85 6.52 -1.40
N ASP A 58 -34.25 6.71 -2.56
CA ASP A 58 -32.90 7.22 -2.70
C ASP A 58 -32.93 8.73 -2.59
N TYR A 59 -32.48 9.26 -1.46
CA TYR A 59 -32.35 10.70 -1.28
C TYR A 59 -31.05 11.18 -1.95
N ASP A 60 -31.22 11.88 -3.07
CA ASP A 60 -30.15 12.60 -3.75
C ASP A 60 -30.48 14.10 -3.69
N ALA A 61 -29.61 14.89 -3.07
CA ALA A 61 -29.80 16.33 -2.94
C ALA A 61 -29.73 17.08 -4.29
N THR A 62 -29.27 16.43 -5.36
CA THR A 62 -29.15 16.99 -6.70
C THR A 62 -30.31 16.61 -7.64
N ASP A 63 -31.07 15.57 -7.30
CA ASP A 63 -32.20 15.08 -8.11
C ASP A 63 -33.53 15.45 -7.43
N GLU A 64 -34.29 16.36 -8.05
CA GLU A 64 -35.60 16.80 -7.53
C GLU A 64 -36.67 15.69 -7.58
N LEU A 65 -36.54 14.69 -8.46
CA LEU A 65 -37.56 13.65 -8.57
C LEU A 65 -37.41 12.58 -7.49
N HIS A 66 -36.16 12.33 -7.08
CA HIS A 66 -35.73 11.24 -6.19
C HIS A 66 -36.20 9.83 -6.65
N ARG A 67 -35.31 8.84 -6.61
CA ARG A 67 -35.68 7.49 -7.09
C ARG A 67 -36.42 6.70 -6.01
N VAL A 68 -37.65 6.26 -6.32
CA VAL A 68 -38.43 5.37 -5.45
C VAL A 68 -38.44 3.94 -6.00
N THR A 69 -38.01 2.98 -5.18
CA THR A 69 -37.99 1.56 -5.49
C THR A 69 -39.08 0.83 -4.71
N LYS A 70 -39.88 0.00 -5.39
CA LYS A 70 -40.92 -0.83 -4.78
C LYS A 70 -40.30 -2.07 -4.14
N LEU A 71 -40.50 -2.29 -2.84
CA LEU A 71 -39.88 -3.40 -2.10
C LEU A 71 -40.84 -4.55 -1.81
N LEU A 72 -41.88 -4.31 -0.99
CA LEU A 72 -42.80 -5.36 -0.55
C LEU A 72 -44.24 -5.10 -1.01
N PRO A 73 -44.93 -6.13 -1.55
CA PRO A 73 -46.30 -6.02 -1.99
C PRO A 73 -47.29 -5.92 -0.81
N VAL A 74 -48.55 -5.61 -1.12
CA VAL A 74 -49.65 -5.77 -0.15
C VAL A 74 -49.81 -7.23 0.24
N GLY A 75 -49.88 -7.51 1.53
CA GLY A 75 -50.13 -8.84 2.06
C GLY A 75 -50.58 -8.80 3.51
N ALA A 76 -50.89 -9.96 4.09
CA ALA A 76 -51.35 -10.07 5.47
C ALA A 76 -50.31 -9.56 6.50
N GLN A 77 -49.02 -9.66 6.17
CA GLN A 77 -47.91 -9.22 7.03
C GLN A 77 -47.56 -7.73 6.87
N THR A 78 -48.18 -7.05 5.91
CA THR A 78 -47.91 -5.64 5.55
C THR A 78 -49.19 -4.80 5.49
N ALA A 79 -50.31 -5.31 6.02
CA ALA A 79 -51.64 -4.72 5.83
C ALA A 79 -51.78 -3.34 6.49
N ALA A 80 -51.40 -3.21 7.76
CA ALA A 80 -51.48 -1.97 8.53
C ALA A 80 -50.22 -1.77 9.39
N ILE A 81 -49.14 -1.32 8.75
CA ILE A 81 -47.87 -1.05 9.43
C ILE A 81 -47.96 0.27 10.20
N THR A 82 -47.49 0.26 11.46
CA THR A 82 -47.61 1.41 12.39
C THR A 82 -46.29 2.02 12.83
N GLY A 83 -45.26 1.19 12.95
CA GLY A 83 -43.93 1.57 13.37
C GLY A 83 -42.90 0.79 12.57
N MET A 84 -41.74 1.40 12.35
CA MET A 84 -40.67 0.82 11.57
C MET A 84 -39.32 1.28 12.09
N ALA A 85 -38.35 0.38 12.10
CA ALA A 85 -36.99 0.66 12.52
C ALA A 85 -36.01 -0.12 11.63
N PHE A 86 -34.80 0.41 11.45
CA PHE A 86 -33.77 -0.18 10.62
C PHE A 86 -32.57 -0.59 11.46
N ASP A 87 -32.04 -1.78 11.21
CA ASP A 87 -30.81 -2.30 11.78
C ASP A 87 -29.68 -2.17 10.76
N HIS A 88 -28.78 -1.24 10.99
CA HIS A 88 -27.64 -0.92 10.13
C HIS A 88 -26.59 -2.04 10.10
N LEU A 89 -26.48 -2.85 11.17
CA LEU A 89 -25.47 -3.91 11.26
C LEU A 89 -25.85 -5.11 10.37
N GLU A 90 -27.07 -5.64 10.54
CA GLU A 90 -27.55 -6.79 9.77
C GLU A 90 -28.30 -6.40 8.50
N ARG A 91 -28.47 -5.09 8.25
CA ARG A 91 -29.20 -4.53 7.10
C ARG A 91 -30.62 -5.08 6.99
N LYS A 92 -31.32 -5.08 8.13
CA LYS A 92 -32.69 -5.57 8.30
C LYS A 92 -33.65 -4.46 8.63
N LEU A 93 -34.83 -4.53 8.05
CA LEU A 93 -35.95 -3.67 8.39
C LEU A 93 -36.89 -4.43 9.33
N TYR A 94 -37.28 -3.79 10.42
CA TYR A 94 -38.25 -4.31 11.37
C TYR A 94 -39.50 -3.43 11.36
N TRP A 95 -40.68 -4.04 11.43
CA TRP A 95 -41.92 -3.29 11.48
C TRP A 95 -42.98 -3.96 12.35
N THR A 96 -43.88 -3.14 12.88
CA THR A 96 -45.07 -3.56 13.61
C THR A 96 -46.27 -3.58 12.69
N GLU A 97 -47.04 -4.67 12.75
CA GLU A 97 -48.28 -4.80 11.98
C GLU A 97 -49.47 -4.88 12.96
N ARG A 98 -50.44 -3.98 12.77
CA ARG A 98 -51.56 -3.80 13.71
C ARG A 98 -52.62 -4.91 13.64
N THR A 99 -52.90 -5.45 12.46
CA THR A 99 -54.00 -6.42 12.25
C THR A 99 -53.66 -7.84 12.71
N SER A 100 -52.49 -8.34 12.35
CA SER A 100 -51.88 -9.60 12.79
C SER A 100 -51.27 -9.50 14.19
N ARG A 101 -50.99 -8.27 14.68
CA ARG A 101 -50.42 -8.00 16.01
C ARG A 101 -49.04 -8.64 16.17
N SER A 102 -48.28 -8.60 15.09
CA SER A 102 -46.97 -9.21 15.02
C SER A 102 -45.92 -8.20 14.61
N ILE A 103 -44.71 -8.47 15.05
CA ILE A 103 -43.51 -7.77 14.63
C ILE A 103 -42.80 -8.67 13.63
N TYR A 104 -42.46 -8.11 12.48
CA TYR A 104 -41.77 -8.81 11.40
C TYR A 104 -40.43 -8.17 11.12
N SER A 105 -39.54 -8.93 10.46
CA SER A 105 -38.28 -8.42 9.94
C SER A 105 -37.96 -9.00 8.56
N ILE A 106 -37.15 -8.28 7.79
CA ILE A 106 -36.65 -8.75 6.50
C ILE A 106 -35.28 -8.13 6.18
N ALA A 107 -34.40 -8.90 5.55
CA ALA A 107 -33.13 -8.42 5.02
C ALA A 107 -33.35 -7.64 3.72
N ILE A 108 -32.76 -6.45 3.61
CA ILE A 108 -33.10 -5.51 2.52
C ILE A 108 -32.23 -5.68 1.26
N ASP A 109 -30.97 -6.07 1.41
CA ASP A 109 -30.04 -6.15 0.27
C ASP A 109 -30.50 -7.11 -0.85
N PRO A 110 -31.08 -8.30 -0.56
CA PRO A 110 -31.62 -9.17 -1.61
C PRO A 110 -32.78 -8.54 -2.41
N LEU A 111 -33.57 -7.68 -1.77
CA LEU A 111 -34.72 -7.01 -2.40
C LEU A 111 -34.26 -5.88 -3.33
N LEU A 112 -33.23 -5.13 -2.91
CA LEU A 112 -32.66 -4.04 -3.71
C LEU A 112 -31.95 -4.58 -4.97
N ASN A 113 -31.22 -5.69 -4.85
CA ASN A 113 -30.45 -6.25 -5.96
C ASN A 113 -31.31 -6.89 -7.06
N ARG A 114 -32.50 -7.43 -6.73
CA ARG A 114 -33.43 -7.98 -7.75
C ARG A 114 -33.91 -6.92 -8.73
N ASN A 115 -34.12 -5.69 -8.27
CA ASN A 115 -34.59 -4.59 -9.09
C ASN A 115 -33.46 -3.89 -9.88
N ALA A 116 -32.20 -4.23 -9.64
CA ALA A 116 -31.05 -3.77 -10.44
C ALA A 116 -30.80 -4.64 -11.69
N SER A 117 -31.29 -5.89 -11.69
CA SER A 117 -31.15 -6.84 -12.80
C SER A 117 -32.20 -6.63 -13.92
N SER A 118 -33.32 -5.96 -13.62
CA SER A 118 -34.45 -5.80 -14.56
C SER A 118 -34.36 -4.60 -15.51
N THR A 119 -33.25 -3.85 -15.52
CA THR A 119 -33.10 -2.64 -16.35
C THR A 119 -32.18 -2.76 -17.57
N ASN A 120 -31.66 -3.94 -17.91
CA ASN A 120 -30.84 -4.13 -19.11
C ASN A 120 -31.37 -5.23 -20.04
N THR A 121 -32.42 -4.93 -20.80
CA THR A 121 -32.69 -5.57 -22.10
C THR A 121 -33.46 -4.62 -23.00
N THR A 122 -32.73 -3.71 -23.65
CA THR A 122 -33.15 -3.09 -24.91
C THR A 122 -32.83 -4.04 -26.06
N SER A 123 -33.85 -4.33 -26.87
CA SER A 123 -33.83 -4.67 -28.31
C SER A 123 -32.65 -5.49 -28.85
N ASP A 124 -32.91 -6.71 -29.33
CA ASP A 124 -32.77 -7.02 -30.76
C ASP A 124 -33.28 -8.43 -31.13
N GLU A 125 -33.93 -8.46 -32.30
CA GLU A 125 -34.18 -9.56 -33.24
C GLU A 125 -34.82 -10.88 -32.79
N ALA A 126 -36.05 -11.07 -33.26
CA ALA A 126 -36.71 -12.36 -33.39
C ALA A 126 -36.06 -13.22 -34.49
N PRO A 127 -35.98 -14.54 -34.31
CA PRO A 127 -36.02 -15.47 -35.44
C PRO A 127 -37.28 -16.32 -35.46
N GLN A 128 -37.73 -16.51 -36.70
CA GLN A 128 -38.96 -17.16 -37.12
C GLN A 128 -39.02 -18.66 -36.78
N THR A 129 -40.28 -19.08 -36.68
CA THR A 129 -40.84 -20.42 -36.67
C THR A 129 -40.29 -21.36 -37.75
N THR A 130 -40.04 -22.62 -37.38
CA THR A 130 -40.25 -23.78 -38.27
C THR A 130 -40.77 -24.99 -37.49
N SER A 131 -41.93 -25.45 -37.92
CA SER A 131 -42.68 -26.63 -37.49
C SER A 131 -42.15 -27.92 -38.11
N THR A 132 -42.20 -29.04 -37.37
CA THR A 132 -42.50 -30.36 -37.97
C THR A 132 -43.14 -31.31 -36.94
N PRO A 133 -44.10 -32.18 -37.31
CA PRO A 133 -44.91 -32.98 -36.39
C PRO A 133 -44.46 -34.46 -36.33
N GLY A 134 -44.67 -35.11 -35.18
CA GLY A 134 -44.49 -36.56 -35.02
C GLY A 134 -45.12 -37.06 -33.72
N ALA A 135 -46.05 -38.01 -33.87
CA ALA A 135 -46.84 -38.71 -32.85
C ALA A 135 -45.98 -39.41 -31.76
N GLU A 136 -46.46 -39.86 -30.60
CA GLU A 136 -47.71 -40.57 -30.28
C GLU A 136 -47.82 -40.76 -28.74
N SER A 137 -49.01 -40.52 -28.15
CA SER A 137 -49.65 -41.22 -27.00
C SER A 137 -48.88 -41.37 -25.64
N THR A 138 -49.43 -41.27 -24.42
CA THR A 138 -50.78 -41.43 -23.84
C THR A 138 -50.81 -40.84 -22.40
N ASN A 139 -51.95 -40.26 -22.02
CA ASN A 139 -52.69 -40.42 -20.75
C ASN A 139 -52.19 -39.84 -19.40
N VAL A 140 -52.88 -38.79 -18.93
CA VAL A 140 -53.80 -38.75 -17.76
C VAL A 140 -53.66 -37.53 -16.84
N THR A 141 -54.84 -36.99 -16.51
CA THR A 141 -55.26 -36.03 -15.47
C THR A 141 -55.01 -34.53 -15.68
N GLU A 142 -56.12 -33.86 -16.00
CA GLU A 142 -56.37 -32.45 -15.78
C GLU A 142 -55.90 -32.00 -14.39
N LYS A 143 -54.93 -31.10 -14.35
CA LYS A 143 -54.70 -30.20 -13.23
C LYS A 143 -54.80 -28.79 -13.79
N THR A 144 -55.94 -28.16 -13.54
CA THR A 144 -56.18 -26.74 -13.78
C THR A 144 -55.04 -25.96 -13.15
N THR A 145 -54.07 -25.56 -13.96
CA THR A 145 -52.93 -24.76 -13.53
C THR A 145 -53.33 -23.32 -13.77
N THR A 146 -54.04 -22.75 -12.81
CA THR A 146 -54.18 -21.31 -12.70
C THR A 146 -52.77 -20.73 -12.54
N THR A 147 -52.37 -19.94 -13.53
CA THR A 147 -51.18 -19.10 -13.54
C THR A 147 -51.08 -18.28 -12.26
N THR A 148 -50.28 -18.75 -11.30
CA THR A 148 -49.94 -18.03 -10.07
C THR A 148 -48.51 -17.53 -10.19
N THR A 149 -48.35 -16.39 -10.84
CA THR A 149 -47.10 -15.64 -10.87
C THR A 149 -47.21 -14.56 -9.78
N SER A 150 -46.74 -14.83 -8.53
CA SER A 150 -46.41 -13.79 -7.50
C SER A 150 -46.09 -14.27 -6.05
N SER A 151 -45.74 -15.54 -5.74
CA SER A 151 -45.59 -15.97 -4.33
C SER A 151 -44.17 -16.11 -3.75
N SER A 152 -43.11 -15.54 -4.32
CA SER A 152 -41.73 -15.83 -3.88
C SER A 152 -41.04 -14.76 -3.01
N THR A 153 -41.70 -13.65 -2.66
CA THR A 153 -41.11 -12.58 -1.82
C THR A 153 -41.59 -12.60 -0.37
N ILE A 154 -42.77 -13.17 -0.10
CA ILE A 154 -43.36 -13.25 1.25
C ILE A 154 -42.66 -14.30 2.12
N ASP A 155 -42.10 -15.35 1.53
CA ASP A 155 -41.37 -16.42 2.26
C ASP A 155 -40.06 -15.95 2.93
N GLN A 156 -39.58 -14.74 2.62
CA GLN A 156 -38.39 -14.15 3.24
C GLN A 156 -38.70 -13.30 4.48
N VAL A 157 -39.97 -13.02 4.76
CA VAL A 157 -40.39 -12.24 5.93
C VAL A 157 -40.32 -13.14 7.17
N GLN A 158 -39.52 -12.73 8.16
CA GLN A 158 -39.36 -13.44 9.41
C GLN A 158 -40.29 -12.87 10.48
N LEU A 159 -41.10 -13.72 11.11
CA LEU A 159 -41.86 -13.37 12.32
C LEU A 159 -40.90 -13.29 13.51
N ILE A 160 -40.92 -12.15 14.22
CA ILE A 160 -40.07 -11.89 15.39
C ILE A 160 -40.86 -12.11 16.68
N ALA A 161 -42.01 -11.47 16.81
CA ALA A 161 -42.84 -11.58 18.01
C ALA A 161 -44.33 -11.44 17.65
N THR A 162 -45.20 -12.02 18.47
CA THR A 162 -46.65 -11.83 18.38
C THR A 162 -47.15 -11.38 19.74
N VAL A 163 -47.97 -10.33 19.74
CA VAL A 163 -48.51 -9.72 20.95
C VAL A 163 -49.92 -10.27 21.23
N GLU A 164 -50.30 -10.28 22.51
CA GLU A 164 -51.63 -10.70 22.95
C GLU A 164 -52.75 -9.85 22.34
N ARG A 165 -53.98 -10.40 22.31
CA ARG A 165 -55.12 -9.84 21.57
C ARG A 165 -55.65 -8.50 22.10
N ASN A 166 -55.37 -8.20 23.35
CA ASN A 166 -55.73 -6.97 24.07
C ASN A 166 -54.74 -5.83 23.82
N HIS A 167 -53.59 -6.06 23.21
CA HIS A 167 -52.59 -5.02 22.96
C HIS A 167 -52.68 -4.46 21.53
N GLU A 168 -52.28 -3.21 21.35
CA GLU A 168 -52.19 -2.55 20.04
C GLU A 168 -50.77 -2.01 19.80
N LEU A 169 -50.07 -2.56 18.82
CA LEU A 169 -48.71 -2.13 18.45
C LEU A 169 -48.71 -0.72 17.84
N ALA A 170 -47.92 0.18 18.42
CA ALA A 170 -47.77 1.55 17.92
C ALA A 170 -46.35 1.84 17.40
N GLY A 171 -45.41 2.17 18.30
CA GLY A 171 -44.04 2.55 17.96
C GLY A 171 -43.05 1.39 18.09
N LEU A 172 -41.93 1.50 17.36
CA LEU A 172 -40.84 0.53 17.35
C LEU A 172 -39.49 1.26 17.35
N ALA A 173 -38.56 0.85 18.21
CA ALA A 173 -37.20 1.36 18.25
C ALA A 173 -36.19 0.23 18.47
N ILE A 174 -34.95 0.43 18.00
CA ILE A 174 -33.86 -0.55 18.08
C ILE A 174 -32.69 0.10 18.82
N ASP A 175 -32.11 -0.60 19.81
CA ASP A 175 -30.76 -0.32 20.30
C ASP A 175 -29.79 -1.29 19.62
N GLU A 176 -29.12 -0.78 18.59
CA GLU A 176 -28.16 -1.54 17.79
C GLU A 176 -26.92 -1.94 18.58
N CYS A 177 -26.49 -1.12 19.54
CA CYS A 177 -25.30 -1.37 20.34
C CYS A 177 -25.50 -2.62 21.22
N ARG A 178 -26.70 -2.75 21.82
CA ARG A 178 -27.04 -3.87 22.73
C ARG A 178 -27.85 -4.98 22.07
N ARG A 179 -28.20 -4.83 20.79
CA ARG A 179 -29.02 -5.78 20.02
C ARG A 179 -30.41 -6.00 20.64
N MET A 180 -31.05 -4.89 21.03
CA MET A 180 -32.35 -4.88 21.71
C MET A 180 -33.42 -4.20 20.86
N LEU A 181 -34.65 -4.67 21.02
CA LEU A 181 -35.85 -4.16 20.38
C LEU A 181 -36.80 -3.61 21.46
N TYR A 182 -37.40 -2.46 21.19
CA TYR A 182 -38.39 -1.82 22.06
C TYR A 182 -39.65 -1.52 21.25
N TRP A 183 -40.81 -1.86 21.80
CA TRP A 183 -42.08 -1.44 21.21
C TRP A 183 -43.08 -1.02 22.27
N THR A 184 -44.07 -0.25 21.81
CA THR A 184 -45.13 0.29 22.66
C THR A 184 -46.46 -0.37 22.31
N ASN A 185 -47.20 -0.73 23.36
CA ASN A 185 -48.57 -1.18 23.24
C ASN A 185 -49.50 -0.07 23.74
N GLY A 186 -50.31 0.48 22.84
CA GLY A 186 -51.10 1.70 23.07
C GLY A 186 -52.56 1.49 23.50
N TYR A 187 -52.93 0.27 23.92
CA TYR A 187 -54.33 -0.03 24.24
C TYR A 187 -54.71 0.41 25.66
N VAL A 188 -55.72 1.28 25.78
CA VAL A 188 -56.10 2.02 27.01
C VAL A 188 -56.09 1.22 28.32
N HIS A 189 -56.40 -0.08 28.28
CA HIS A 189 -56.48 -0.93 29.49
C HIS A 189 -55.27 -1.84 29.73
N THR A 190 -54.43 -2.04 28.72
CA THR A 190 -53.29 -2.98 28.74
C THR A 190 -52.11 -2.35 28.03
N SER A 191 -51.80 -1.12 28.39
CA SER A 191 -50.68 -0.40 27.82
C SER A 191 -49.40 -0.73 28.55
N ASN A 192 -48.36 -1.00 27.78
CA ASN A 192 -47.05 -1.30 28.31
C ASN A 192 -45.96 -0.97 27.28
N ILE A 193 -44.73 -0.97 27.75
CA ILE A 193 -43.52 -0.85 26.93
C ILE A 193 -42.79 -2.17 27.08
N VAL A 194 -42.50 -2.81 25.95
CA VAL A 194 -41.84 -4.12 25.95
C VAL A 194 -40.41 -3.96 25.45
N GLN A 195 -39.50 -4.60 26.18
CA GLN A 195 -38.11 -4.77 25.81
C GLN A 195 -37.87 -6.23 25.45
N ALA A 196 -37.28 -6.47 24.29
CA ALA A 196 -36.90 -7.80 23.83
C ALA A 196 -35.53 -7.80 23.17
N ALA A 197 -34.94 -8.98 23.01
CA ALA A 197 -33.81 -9.16 22.10
C ALA A 197 -34.29 -9.06 20.63
N LEU A 198 -33.38 -8.74 19.70
CA LEU A 198 -33.72 -8.65 18.27
C LEU A 198 -34.22 -9.96 17.63
N ASN A 199 -34.03 -11.10 18.31
CA ASN A 199 -34.60 -12.38 17.91
C ASN A 199 -36.06 -12.58 18.37
N GLY A 200 -36.65 -11.62 19.09
CA GLY A 200 -38.03 -11.66 19.60
C GLY A 200 -38.18 -12.17 21.03
N THR A 201 -37.11 -12.55 21.70
CA THR A 201 -37.16 -13.02 23.10
C THR A 201 -37.51 -11.85 24.01
N ILE A 202 -38.69 -11.88 24.64
CA ILE A 202 -39.14 -10.84 25.58
C ILE A 202 -38.28 -10.90 26.84
N LEU A 203 -37.74 -9.76 27.26
CA LEU A 203 -36.85 -9.63 28.42
C LEU A 203 -37.49 -8.84 29.56
N ASN A 204 -38.24 -7.78 29.24
CA ASN A 204 -38.95 -6.98 30.22
C ASN A 204 -40.27 -6.45 29.63
N VAL A 205 -41.32 -6.36 30.45
CA VAL A 205 -42.61 -5.76 30.12
C VAL A 205 -42.94 -4.75 31.22
N HIS A 206 -42.92 -3.47 30.86
CA HIS A 206 -43.14 -2.37 31.79
C HIS A 206 -44.56 -1.81 31.65
N GLU A 207 -45.39 -2.02 32.67
CA GLU A 207 -46.82 -1.63 32.68
C GLU A 207 -47.10 -0.45 33.62
N GLU A 208 -46.20 -0.17 34.56
CA GLU A 208 -46.42 0.84 35.59
C GLU A 208 -46.33 2.27 35.03
N ASN A 209 -47.32 3.10 35.34
CA ASN A 209 -47.37 4.51 34.91
C ASN A 209 -47.35 4.72 33.38
N VAL A 210 -47.83 3.73 32.62
CA VAL A 210 -47.99 3.78 31.16
C VAL A 210 -49.48 3.73 30.79
N TYR A 211 -49.96 4.69 29.97
CA TYR A 211 -51.37 4.86 29.60
C TYR A 211 -51.69 4.54 28.14
N THR A 212 -51.21 5.33 27.19
CA THR A 212 -51.33 5.04 25.74
C THR A 212 -50.06 5.53 25.04
N PRO A 213 -48.97 4.77 25.15
CA PRO A 213 -47.71 5.11 24.51
C PRO A 213 -47.83 4.96 22.99
N LYS A 214 -47.14 5.81 22.24
CA LYS A 214 -47.10 5.76 20.77
C LYS A 214 -45.65 5.68 20.27
N GLY A 215 -45.15 6.71 19.59
CA GLY A 215 -43.75 6.77 19.15
C GLY A 215 -42.77 6.61 20.30
N ILE A 216 -41.70 5.87 20.03
CA ILE A 216 -40.61 5.58 20.96
C ILE A 216 -39.30 5.70 20.22
N THR A 217 -38.26 6.20 20.89
CA THR A 217 -36.92 6.33 20.33
C THR A 217 -35.85 6.08 21.39
N VAL A 218 -34.67 5.65 20.93
CA VAL A 218 -33.51 5.32 21.76
C VAL A 218 -32.47 6.45 21.63
N ASP A 219 -32.03 7.00 22.75
CA ASP A 219 -30.82 7.82 22.82
C ASP A 219 -29.64 6.94 23.22
N HIS A 220 -28.85 6.54 22.23
CA HIS A 220 -27.67 5.69 22.41
C HIS A 220 -26.59 6.37 23.25
N TYR A 221 -26.52 7.71 23.25
CA TYR A 221 -25.50 8.46 23.98
C TYR A 221 -25.81 8.55 25.46
N ARG A 222 -27.06 8.84 25.81
CA ARG A 222 -27.50 8.91 27.21
C ARG A 222 -27.95 7.57 27.78
N ASN A 223 -28.00 6.52 26.95
CA ASN A 223 -28.57 5.21 27.31
C ASN A 223 -29.97 5.38 27.92
N ARG A 224 -30.85 6.10 27.21
CA ARG A 224 -32.22 6.38 27.65
C ARG A 224 -33.23 6.20 26.53
N LEU A 225 -34.43 5.77 26.91
CA LEU A 225 -35.62 5.72 26.07
C LEU A 225 -36.40 7.03 26.23
N TYR A 226 -37.06 7.43 25.14
CA TYR A 226 -38.01 8.52 25.12
C TYR A 226 -39.25 8.09 24.36
N TRP A 227 -40.44 8.37 24.89
CA TRP A 227 -41.69 8.07 24.20
C TRP A 227 -42.71 9.19 24.42
N VAL A 228 -43.62 9.28 23.46
CA VAL A 228 -44.82 10.12 23.55
C VAL A 228 -45.97 9.31 24.10
N GLU A 229 -46.76 9.93 24.97
CA GLU A 229 -47.86 9.25 25.62
C GLU A 229 -49.10 10.14 25.68
N LYS A 230 -50.24 9.59 25.23
CA LYS A 230 -51.53 10.21 25.52
C LYS A 230 -51.98 9.76 26.91
N LYS A 231 -52.19 10.72 27.81
CA LYS A 231 -52.68 10.48 29.17
C LYS A 231 -54.21 10.59 29.18
N TYR A 232 -54.81 10.34 30.34
CA TYR A 232 -56.26 10.46 30.50
C TYR A 232 -56.76 11.88 30.17
N GLY A 233 -57.83 11.95 29.37
CA GLY A 233 -58.48 13.18 28.93
C GLY A 233 -57.75 13.83 27.75
N ARG A 234 -57.54 15.15 27.85
CA ARG A 234 -56.85 15.98 26.84
C ARG A 234 -55.34 16.12 27.12
N ARG A 235 -54.80 15.34 28.06
CA ARG A 235 -53.41 15.46 28.50
C ARG A 235 -52.48 14.62 27.64
N TYR A 236 -51.27 15.12 27.43
CA TYR A 236 -50.17 14.35 26.87
C TYR A 236 -48.92 14.51 27.72
N ALA A 237 -47.99 13.57 27.58
CA ALA A 237 -46.69 13.61 28.22
C ALA A 237 -45.58 13.15 27.27
N ILE A 238 -44.39 13.71 27.47
CA ILE A 238 -43.13 13.19 26.95
C ILE A 238 -42.39 12.57 28.13
N GLU A 239 -42.17 11.27 28.07
CA GLU A 239 -41.60 10.48 29.15
C GLU A 239 -40.20 10.01 28.76
N SER A 240 -39.35 9.76 29.76
CA SER A 240 -38.03 9.19 29.56
C SER A 240 -37.68 8.20 30.67
N ALA A 241 -37.06 7.09 30.29
CA ALA A 241 -36.57 6.08 31.22
C ALA A 241 -35.18 5.60 30.78
N ASN A 242 -34.51 4.83 31.63
CA ASN A 242 -33.32 4.08 31.26
C ASN A 242 -33.66 2.98 30.22
N LEU A 243 -32.65 2.36 29.62
CA LEU A 243 -32.86 1.30 28.61
C LEU A 243 -33.55 0.05 29.17
N ASP A 244 -33.43 -0.22 30.47
CA ASP A 244 -34.19 -1.27 31.18
C ASP A 244 -35.59 -0.82 31.60
N VAL A 245 -36.01 0.37 31.16
CA VAL A 245 -37.28 1.05 31.50
C VAL A 245 -37.38 1.43 32.99
N SER A 246 -36.25 1.43 33.72
CA SER A 246 -36.19 1.97 35.10
C SER A 246 -36.06 3.50 35.12
N ASP A 247 -36.28 4.13 36.28
CA ASP A 247 -36.10 5.58 36.49
C ASP A 247 -36.89 6.42 35.47
N GLN A 248 -38.19 6.08 35.32
CA GLN A 248 -39.14 6.82 34.50
C GLN A 248 -39.33 8.24 35.05
N ARG A 249 -39.22 9.22 34.15
CA ARG A 249 -39.36 10.65 34.42
C ARG A 249 -40.21 11.31 33.35
N THR A 250 -41.14 12.13 33.79
CA THR A 250 -41.94 12.98 32.90
C THR A 250 -41.20 14.28 32.63
N LEU A 251 -40.87 14.53 31.37
CA LEU A 251 -40.08 15.71 30.94
C LEU A 251 -40.97 16.89 30.59
N VAL A 252 -42.06 16.61 29.85
CA VAL A 252 -43.02 17.62 29.39
C VAL A 252 -44.41 17.09 29.61
N THR A 253 -45.31 17.96 30.09
CA THR A 253 -46.76 17.69 30.13
C THR A 253 -47.51 18.86 29.52
N GLY A 254 -48.64 18.57 28.89
CA GLY A 254 -49.49 19.61 28.31
C GLY A 254 -50.92 19.14 28.05
N LEU A 255 -51.69 20.01 27.40
CA LEU A 255 -53.11 19.82 27.10
C LEU A 255 -53.39 20.07 25.61
N ASP A 256 -54.47 19.47 25.11
CA ASP A 256 -55.08 19.73 23.79
C ASP A 256 -54.07 19.59 22.63
N ARG A 257 -53.27 18.52 22.68
CA ARG A 257 -52.35 18.10 21.62
C ARG A 257 -52.37 16.59 21.47
N TYR A 258 -52.03 16.11 20.29
CA TYR A 258 -51.98 14.68 19.98
C TYR A 258 -50.60 14.29 19.45
N PRO A 259 -49.61 14.10 20.35
CA PRO A 259 -48.30 13.69 19.91
C PRO A 259 -48.33 12.27 19.33
N ALA A 260 -47.64 12.06 18.22
CA ALA A 260 -47.67 10.79 17.48
C ALA A 260 -46.31 10.09 17.48
N ASP A 261 -45.26 10.83 17.16
CA ASP A 261 -43.90 10.31 17.06
C ASP A 261 -42.88 11.19 17.78
N VAL A 262 -41.73 10.62 18.13
CA VAL A 262 -40.65 11.29 18.87
C VAL A 262 -39.29 10.89 18.33
N SER A 263 -38.40 11.88 18.21
CA SER A 263 -37.02 11.68 17.78
C SER A 263 -36.08 12.52 18.63
N VAL A 264 -34.83 12.07 18.75
CA VAL A 264 -33.81 12.74 19.58
C VAL A 264 -32.58 13.09 18.78
N LYS A 265 -31.98 14.24 19.08
CA LYS A 265 -30.70 14.66 18.49
C LYS A 265 -29.94 15.55 19.46
N ASN A 266 -28.64 15.27 19.64
CA ASN A 266 -27.75 16.07 20.49
C ASN A 266 -28.33 16.28 21.90
N GLY A 267 -28.59 17.53 22.30
CA GLY A 267 -29.20 17.92 23.57
C GLY A 267 -30.72 18.10 23.52
N PHE A 268 -31.39 17.72 22.43
CA PHE A 268 -32.80 18.06 22.19
C PHE A 268 -33.67 16.84 21.87
N ILE A 269 -34.95 16.95 22.22
CA ILE A 269 -36.03 16.00 21.93
C ILE A 269 -37.03 16.72 21.04
N TYR A 270 -37.54 16.01 20.03
CA TYR A 270 -38.49 16.53 19.07
C TYR A 270 -39.68 15.61 18.96
N TRP A 271 -40.88 16.16 18.84
CA TRP A 271 -42.08 15.35 18.66
C TRP A 271 -43.08 16.02 17.72
N THR A 272 -43.82 15.19 17.00
CA THR A 272 -44.90 15.61 16.09
C THR A 272 -46.19 15.81 16.86
N ASP A 273 -46.97 16.85 16.54
CA ASP A 273 -48.34 17.07 17.03
C ASP A 273 -49.30 17.03 15.84
N GLN A 274 -50.06 15.94 15.76
CA GLN A 274 -51.00 15.67 14.68
C GLN A 274 -52.30 16.48 14.80
N GLU A 275 -52.63 17.01 15.98
CA GLU A 275 -53.87 17.80 16.16
C GLU A 275 -53.70 19.23 15.64
N ASN A 276 -52.52 19.82 15.87
CA ASN A 276 -52.23 21.22 15.52
C ASN A 276 -51.29 21.38 14.31
N ASN A 277 -50.85 20.27 13.71
CA ASN A 277 -49.91 20.23 12.58
C ASN A 277 -48.58 20.95 12.86
N GLU A 278 -48.01 20.69 14.03
CA GLU A 278 -46.80 21.35 14.53
C GLU A 278 -45.73 20.31 14.92
N ILE A 279 -44.45 20.70 14.87
CA ILE A 279 -43.36 19.95 15.50
C ILE A 279 -42.74 20.81 16.57
N PHE A 280 -42.53 20.20 17.73
CA PHE A 280 -41.92 20.84 18.88
C PHE A 280 -40.51 20.31 19.11
N GLU A 281 -39.69 21.17 19.71
CA GLU A 281 -38.38 20.84 20.25
C GLU A 281 -38.34 21.22 21.73
N THR A 282 -37.68 20.41 22.55
CA THR A 282 -37.32 20.73 23.93
C THR A 282 -35.91 20.29 24.26
N GLU A 283 -35.27 20.95 25.22
CA GLU A 283 -34.01 20.51 25.81
C GLU A 283 -34.20 19.20 26.61
N LYS A 284 -33.22 18.29 26.51
CA LYS A 284 -33.17 17.01 27.26
C LYS A 284 -32.95 17.19 28.75
N GLU A 285 -32.27 18.27 29.14
CA GLU A 285 -32.02 18.63 30.53
C GLU A 285 -32.94 19.79 30.95
N ALA A 286 -33.18 19.93 32.25
CA ALA A 286 -33.94 21.06 32.78
C ALA A 286 -33.20 22.38 32.46
N PRO A 287 -33.90 23.45 32.02
CA PRO A 287 -35.32 23.74 32.28
C PRO A 287 -36.34 23.33 31.18
N HIS A 288 -36.07 22.35 30.30
CA HIS A 288 -37.03 21.81 29.31
C HIS A 288 -37.86 22.88 28.57
N ARG A 289 -37.18 23.89 28.00
CA ARG A 289 -37.85 24.95 27.25
C ARG A 289 -38.34 24.41 25.92
N THR A 290 -39.65 24.52 25.70
CA THR A 290 -40.29 24.06 24.48
C THR A 290 -40.37 25.18 23.43
N ARG A 291 -40.07 24.86 22.17
CA ARG A 291 -40.26 25.75 21.02
C ARG A 291 -40.89 25.00 19.85
N THR A 292 -41.67 25.70 19.04
CA THR A 292 -42.18 25.16 17.77
C THR A 292 -41.12 25.37 16.69
N VAL A 293 -40.77 24.29 15.99
CA VAL A 293 -39.75 24.31 14.91
C VAL A 293 -40.35 24.17 13.52
N TYR A 294 -41.56 23.62 13.42
CA TYR A 294 -42.29 23.50 12.17
C TYR A 294 -43.79 23.66 12.40
N LYS A 295 -44.46 24.28 11.42
CA LYS A 295 -45.91 24.43 11.34
C LYS A 295 -46.31 24.41 9.87
N GLY A 296 -47.22 23.51 9.49
CA GLY A 296 -47.60 23.35 8.09
C GLY A 296 -48.48 22.14 7.85
N ASP A 297 -48.10 21.33 6.86
CA ASP A 297 -48.76 20.07 6.53
C ASP A 297 -48.66 19.08 7.70
N HIS A 298 -49.69 18.25 7.86
CA HIS A 298 -49.89 17.31 8.96
C HIS A 298 -48.68 16.37 9.16
N PRO A 299 -47.87 16.53 10.22
CA PRO A 299 -46.68 15.73 10.43
C PRO A 299 -47.03 14.41 11.11
N SER A 300 -46.76 13.29 10.44
CA SER A 300 -47.05 11.96 10.98
C SER A 300 -45.90 11.39 11.78
N ALA A 301 -44.70 11.34 11.20
CA ALA A 301 -43.52 10.78 11.84
C ALA A 301 -42.28 11.65 11.53
N LEU A 302 -41.25 11.54 12.38
CA LEU A 302 -40.04 12.37 12.32
C LEU A 302 -38.78 11.53 12.54
N ILE A 303 -37.80 11.67 11.65
CA ILE A 303 -36.46 11.10 11.81
C ILE A 303 -35.43 12.23 11.68
N LEU A 304 -34.46 12.21 12.58
CA LEU A 304 -33.35 13.16 12.60
C LEU A 304 -32.06 12.45 12.17
N ARG A 305 -31.40 13.00 11.15
CA ARG A 305 -30.03 12.60 10.84
C ARG A 305 -29.14 13.11 11.96
N SER A 306 -28.60 12.17 12.73
CA SER A 306 -27.92 12.50 13.97
C SER A 306 -26.43 12.14 13.94
N ASN A 307 -25.92 11.51 12.87
CA ASN A 307 -24.56 10.95 12.76
C ASN A 307 -24.15 10.18 14.03
N LEU A 308 -25.15 9.76 14.81
CA LEU A 308 -24.99 9.59 16.25
C LEU A 308 -24.24 8.29 16.51
N LEU A 309 -24.49 7.29 15.67
CA LEU A 309 -23.91 5.96 15.79
C LEU A 309 -22.40 5.95 15.51
N LEU A 310 -21.92 6.71 14.52
CA LEU A 310 -20.53 6.59 14.07
C LEU A 310 -19.58 7.56 14.79
N GLU A 311 -20.02 8.78 15.06
CA GLU A 311 -19.14 9.84 15.59
C GLU A 311 -19.16 9.90 17.13
N TYR A 312 -20.35 9.79 17.74
CA TYR A 312 -20.52 9.95 19.19
C TYR A 312 -20.49 8.63 19.98
N GLN A 313 -20.75 7.47 19.35
CA GLN A 313 -20.72 6.17 20.02
C GLN A 313 -19.40 5.40 19.90
N LYS A 314 -18.39 5.91 19.17
CA LYS A 314 -17.11 5.19 18.98
C LYS A 314 -16.42 4.83 20.30
N ASN A 315 -16.55 5.68 21.31
CA ASN A 315 -15.96 5.49 22.63
C ASN A 315 -16.89 4.77 23.62
N ASN A 316 -18.14 4.46 23.23
CA ASN A 316 -19.05 3.70 24.07
C ASN A 316 -18.64 2.21 24.00
N PRO A 317 -18.20 1.59 25.11
CA PRO A 317 -17.73 0.20 25.10
C PRO A 317 -18.83 -0.79 24.69
N ALA A 318 -20.10 -0.46 24.92
CA ALA A 318 -21.22 -1.29 24.48
C ALA A 318 -21.49 -1.17 22.96
N CYS A 319 -21.01 -0.11 22.30
CA CYS A 319 -21.30 0.15 20.89
C CYS A 319 -20.09 -0.01 19.96
N SER A 320 -18.85 0.05 20.50
CA SER A 320 -17.63 0.06 19.69
C SER A 320 -17.51 -1.14 18.73
N VAL A 321 -17.89 -2.33 19.17
CA VAL A 321 -17.88 -3.55 18.33
C VAL A 321 -18.86 -3.42 17.16
N VAL A 322 -20.09 -2.99 17.44
CA VAL A 322 -21.14 -2.84 16.42
C VAL A 322 -20.76 -1.74 15.43
N VAL A 323 -20.28 -0.61 15.92
CA VAL A 323 -19.83 0.53 15.10
C VAL A 323 -18.68 0.12 14.18
N ASN A 324 -17.66 -0.57 14.72
CA ASN A 324 -16.54 -1.05 13.90
C ASN A 324 -17.01 -2.02 12.82
N GLN A 325 -17.92 -2.93 13.15
CA GLN A 325 -18.46 -3.89 12.17
C GLN A 325 -19.32 -3.21 11.09
N ILE A 326 -20.12 -2.20 11.47
CA ILE A 326 -20.86 -1.38 10.52
C ILE A 326 -19.88 -0.67 9.57
N LEU A 327 -18.84 -0.01 10.11
CA LEU A 327 -17.82 0.66 9.33
C LEU A 327 -17.12 -0.28 8.34
N GLU A 328 -16.75 -1.48 8.78
CA GLU A 328 -16.21 -2.52 7.89
C GLU A 328 -17.19 -2.93 6.78
N ASN A 329 -18.48 -3.06 7.11
CA ASN A 329 -19.52 -3.39 6.12
C ASN A 329 -19.73 -2.25 5.11
N VAL A 330 -19.67 -0.99 5.54
CA VAL A 330 -19.74 0.20 4.64
C VAL A 330 -18.58 0.20 3.66
N GLN A 331 -17.36 -0.07 4.15
CA GLN A 331 -16.16 -0.12 3.32
C GLN A 331 -16.24 -1.22 2.25
N ARG A 332 -16.96 -2.30 2.52
CA ARG A 332 -17.14 -3.42 1.58
C ARG A 332 -18.24 -3.18 0.55
N THR A 333 -19.25 -2.34 0.86
CA THR A 333 -20.44 -2.15 0.01
C THR A 333 -20.33 -1.00 -0.97
N LYS A 334 -19.53 0.03 -0.69
CA LYS A 334 -19.29 1.11 -1.66
C LYS A 334 -18.31 0.68 -2.77
N PRO A 335 -18.54 1.06 -4.04
CA PRO A 335 -17.58 0.82 -5.11
C PRO A 335 -16.23 1.47 -4.78
N GLN A 336 -15.12 0.77 -5.05
CA GLN A 336 -13.77 1.29 -4.79
C GLN A 336 -13.52 2.67 -5.42
N SER A 337 -14.15 2.96 -6.57
CA SER A 337 -14.05 4.26 -7.26
C SER A 337 -14.66 5.43 -6.49
N VAL A 338 -15.78 5.22 -5.79
CA VAL A 338 -16.46 6.25 -4.98
C VAL A 338 -15.70 6.48 -3.67
N LEU A 339 -15.26 5.38 -3.03
CA LEU A 339 -14.44 5.42 -1.83
C LEU A 339 -13.13 6.20 -2.06
N LEU A 340 -12.48 6.01 -3.21
CA LEU A 340 -11.29 6.77 -3.60
C LEU A 340 -11.54 8.26 -3.77
N LEU A 341 -12.76 8.66 -4.16
CA LEU A 341 -13.12 10.06 -4.41
C LEU A 341 -13.44 10.79 -3.10
N GLU A 342 -14.20 10.13 -2.21
CA GLU A 342 -14.50 10.63 -0.86
C GLU A 342 -13.23 10.71 0.01
N ALA A 343 -12.33 9.73 -0.11
CA ALA A 343 -11.05 9.73 0.60
C ALA A 343 -10.10 10.84 0.09
N LYS A 344 -10.15 11.16 -1.21
CA LYS A 344 -9.39 12.30 -1.78
C LYS A 344 -9.92 13.65 -1.32
N ASN A 345 -11.22 13.76 -1.02
CA ASN A 345 -11.85 14.95 -0.50
C ASN A 345 -11.76 15.08 1.04
N GLU A 346 -10.98 14.21 1.70
CA GLU A 346 -10.80 14.18 3.17
C GLU A 346 -12.10 14.01 3.98
N GLN A 347 -13.19 13.57 3.34
CA GLN A 347 -14.49 13.37 3.99
C GLN A 347 -14.57 12.07 4.78
N LEU A 348 -13.78 11.06 4.43
CA LEU A 348 -13.78 9.75 5.09
C LEU A 348 -12.40 9.09 4.95
N ILE A 349 -11.89 8.49 6.03
CA ILE A 349 -10.71 7.63 5.95
C ILE A 349 -11.17 6.24 5.53
N VAL A 350 -10.74 5.80 4.35
CA VAL A 350 -11.11 4.50 3.79
C VAL A 350 -9.84 3.72 3.48
N CYS A 351 -9.82 2.46 3.87
CA CYS A 351 -8.77 1.51 3.49
C CYS A 351 -9.33 0.49 2.52
N LEU A 352 -8.75 0.42 1.34
CA LEU A 352 -9.15 -0.49 0.26
C LEU A 352 -8.47 -1.86 0.45
N ASN A 353 -8.91 -2.86 -0.32
CA ASN A 353 -8.25 -4.17 -0.41
C ASN A 353 -7.98 -4.83 0.96
N GLN A 354 -8.98 -4.82 1.84
CA GLN A 354 -8.92 -5.39 3.19
C GLN A 354 -7.89 -4.72 4.13
N GLY A 355 -7.49 -3.48 3.84
CA GLY A 355 -6.73 -2.67 4.77
C GLY A 355 -7.55 -2.28 6.01
N MET A 356 -6.89 -2.15 7.16
CA MET A 356 -7.50 -1.73 8.42
C MET A 356 -7.16 -0.27 8.72
N ILE A 357 -8.11 0.50 9.29
CA ILE A 357 -7.84 1.86 9.74
C ILE A 357 -7.09 1.81 11.08
N ASN A 358 -5.93 2.46 11.15
CA ASN A 358 -5.33 2.82 12.43
C ASN A 358 -6.07 4.03 13.01
N HIS A 359 -6.90 3.80 14.02
CA HIS A 359 -7.72 4.85 14.63
C HIS A 359 -6.92 5.90 15.44
N HIS A 360 -5.65 5.65 15.76
CA HIS A 360 -4.81 6.62 16.47
C HIS A 360 -4.12 7.60 15.54
N THR A 361 -3.68 7.12 14.37
CA THR A 361 -2.93 7.90 13.39
C THR A 361 -3.76 8.30 12.18
N ASN A 362 -5.01 7.85 12.10
CA ASN A 362 -5.91 8.09 10.97
C ASN A 362 -5.31 7.65 9.62
N SER A 363 -4.54 6.55 9.63
CA SER A 363 -3.83 6.00 8.46
C SER A 363 -4.21 4.55 8.20
N CYS A 364 -4.08 4.09 6.94
CA CYS A 364 -4.38 2.71 6.60
C CYS A 364 -3.20 1.76 6.87
N ILE A 365 -3.51 0.61 7.46
CA ILE A 365 -2.63 -0.54 7.59
C ILE A 365 -3.04 -1.52 6.50
N CYS A 366 -2.21 -1.67 5.47
CA CYS A 366 -2.55 -2.47 4.31
C CYS A 366 -2.33 -3.96 4.54
N ALA A 367 -3.23 -4.77 3.96
CA ALA A 367 -3.04 -6.21 3.87
C ALA A 367 -1.77 -6.54 3.06
N PRO A 368 -1.17 -7.72 3.26
CA PRO A 368 -0.03 -8.16 2.46
C PRO A 368 -0.33 -8.08 0.96
N ALA A 369 0.65 -7.66 0.16
CA ALA A 369 0.55 -7.40 -1.29
C ALA A 369 -0.12 -6.08 -1.72
N PHE A 370 -0.60 -5.26 -0.78
CA PHE A 370 -1.18 -3.95 -1.08
C PHE A 370 -0.41 -2.81 -0.39
N GLY A 371 -0.42 -1.64 -1.02
CA GLY A 371 0.25 -0.43 -0.54
C GLY A 371 -0.42 0.85 -1.04
N GLY A 372 0.17 1.99 -0.73
CA GLY A 372 -0.44 3.31 -0.97
C GLY A 372 -1.07 3.90 0.29
N ARG A 373 -1.56 5.14 0.21
CA ARG A 373 -2.12 5.86 1.38
C ARG A 373 -3.40 5.20 1.88
N PHE A 374 -4.15 4.59 0.96
CA PHE A 374 -5.44 3.96 1.17
C PHE A 374 -5.43 2.49 0.76
N CYS A 375 -4.25 1.87 0.61
CA CYS A 375 -4.10 0.47 0.15
C CYS A 375 -4.62 0.20 -1.27
N GLU A 376 -4.60 1.23 -2.11
CA GLU A 376 -5.10 1.25 -3.49
C GLU A 376 -4.14 0.61 -4.50
N VAL A 377 -2.86 0.48 -4.15
CA VAL A 377 -1.82 -0.03 -5.04
C VAL A 377 -1.59 -1.51 -4.79
N GLU A 378 -1.80 -2.33 -5.82
CA GLU A 378 -1.40 -3.74 -5.80
C GLU A 378 0.10 -3.83 -6.11
N LEU A 379 0.89 -4.28 -5.13
CA LEU A 379 2.36 -4.20 -5.18
C LEU A 379 2.99 -5.13 -6.23
N CYS A 380 2.36 -6.27 -6.52
CA CYS A 380 2.88 -7.23 -7.51
C CYS A 380 2.41 -6.96 -8.95
N LYS A 381 1.36 -6.15 -9.14
CA LYS A 381 0.78 -5.92 -10.47
C LYS A 381 1.73 -5.12 -11.34
N ASN A 382 2.16 -5.71 -12.45
CA ASN A 382 3.17 -5.16 -13.37
C ASN A 382 4.52 -4.83 -12.71
N PHE A 383 4.80 -5.35 -11.51
CA PHE A 383 6.08 -5.11 -10.86
C PHE A 383 7.19 -5.92 -11.54
N CYS A 384 7.01 -7.22 -11.75
CA CYS A 384 7.97 -8.06 -12.47
C CYS A 384 7.78 -7.94 -13.98
N ALA A 385 8.88 -7.71 -14.71
CA ALA A 385 8.92 -7.71 -16.16
C ALA A 385 9.10 -9.13 -16.72
N GLN A 386 8.80 -9.31 -18.01
CA GLN A 386 9.07 -10.52 -18.80
C GLN A 386 8.54 -11.83 -18.19
N GLY A 387 7.42 -11.77 -17.46
CA GLY A 387 6.78 -12.96 -16.89
C GLY A 387 7.44 -13.50 -15.61
N GLY A 388 8.31 -12.73 -14.95
CA GLY A 388 8.86 -13.10 -13.65
C GLY A 388 7.78 -13.30 -12.59
N GLN A 389 7.96 -14.28 -11.69
CA GLN A 389 6.99 -14.58 -10.63
C GLN A 389 7.18 -13.61 -9.46
N CYS A 390 6.13 -12.87 -9.09
CA CYS A 390 6.19 -11.94 -7.96
C CYS A 390 5.82 -12.65 -6.64
N ARG A 391 6.61 -12.43 -5.59
CA ARG A 391 6.33 -12.83 -4.21
C ARG A 391 6.50 -11.65 -3.27
N ILE A 392 5.73 -11.60 -2.19
CA ILE A 392 5.83 -10.54 -1.17
C ILE A 392 6.74 -11.02 -0.03
N GLY A 393 7.77 -10.23 0.29
CA GLY A 393 8.68 -10.47 1.40
C GLY A 393 8.05 -10.21 2.77
N ALA A 394 8.72 -10.63 3.84
CA ALA A 394 8.25 -10.44 5.22
C ALA A 394 8.13 -8.95 5.64
N ASP A 395 8.80 -8.06 4.92
CA ASP A 395 8.74 -6.60 5.05
C ASP A 395 7.62 -5.97 4.20
N ASN A 396 6.74 -6.79 3.62
CA ASN A 396 5.67 -6.40 2.71
C ASN A 396 6.17 -5.71 1.42
N ARG A 397 7.38 -6.03 0.96
CA ARG A 397 7.92 -5.55 -0.33
C ARG A 397 7.83 -6.61 -1.43
N PRO A 398 7.51 -6.24 -2.68
CA PRO A 398 7.47 -7.18 -3.80
C PRO A 398 8.88 -7.58 -4.23
N HIS A 399 9.07 -8.87 -4.49
CA HIS A 399 10.30 -9.47 -4.98
C HIS A 399 10.01 -10.34 -6.21
N CYS A 400 10.87 -10.26 -7.23
CA CYS A 400 10.69 -10.99 -8.48
C CYS A 400 11.63 -12.18 -8.58
N GLU A 401 11.07 -13.36 -8.81
CA GLU A 401 11.81 -14.55 -9.20
C GLU A 401 11.96 -14.56 -10.73
N CYS A 402 13.18 -14.29 -11.20
CA CYS A 402 13.49 -14.11 -12.61
C CYS A 402 13.80 -15.43 -13.31
N ASP A 403 13.44 -15.53 -14.59
CA ASP A 403 13.98 -16.55 -15.51
C ASP A 403 15.50 -16.39 -15.63
N PHE A 404 16.23 -17.50 -15.84
CA PHE A 404 17.69 -17.54 -15.88
C PHE A 404 18.34 -16.56 -16.88
N ARG A 405 17.58 -16.03 -17.85
CA ARG A 405 18.04 -15.04 -18.84
C ARG A 405 17.97 -13.60 -18.36
N PHE A 406 17.23 -13.30 -17.30
CA PHE A 406 16.99 -11.94 -16.83
C PHE A 406 17.48 -11.76 -15.39
N GLU A 407 17.91 -10.54 -15.05
CA GLU A 407 18.39 -10.14 -13.72
C GLU A 407 17.85 -8.75 -13.34
N GLY A 408 18.09 -8.36 -12.10
CA GLY A 408 17.58 -7.12 -11.50
C GLY A 408 16.34 -7.35 -10.63
N GLU A 409 16.03 -6.39 -9.76
CA GLU A 409 14.89 -6.45 -8.83
C GLU A 409 13.53 -6.67 -9.52
N ARG A 410 13.45 -6.32 -10.81
CA ARG A 410 12.23 -6.42 -11.63
C ARG A 410 12.37 -7.35 -12.84
N CYS A 411 13.47 -8.10 -12.97
CA CYS A 411 13.76 -8.95 -14.13
C CYS A 411 13.75 -8.21 -15.48
N ASP A 412 14.15 -6.94 -15.48
CA ASP A 412 14.11 -6.04 -16.63
C ASP A 412 15.41 -6.02 -17.44
N ARG A 413 16.51 -6.53 -16.88
CA ARG A 413 17.81 -6.54 -17.53
C ARG A 413 18.15 -7.93 -18.03
N ASN A 414 18.56 -8.06 -19.29
CA ASN A 414 19.06 -9.33 -19.80
C ASN A 414 20.48 -9.59 -19.26
N ARG A 415 20.72 -10.78 -18.73
CA ARG A 415 22.01 -11.19 -18.15
C ARG A 415 23.16 -11.22 -19.16
N CYS A 416 22.86 -11.23 -20.46
CA CYS A 416 23.86 -11.19 -21.53
C CYS A 416 24.21 -9.76 -21.99
N ASP A 417 23.45 -8.75 -21.60
CA ASP A 417 23.70 -7.37 -22.03
C ASP A 417 25.02 -6.86 -21.43
N GLY A 418 25.96 -6.50 -22.31
CA GLY A 418 27.30 -6.02 -21.90
C GLY A 418 28.19 -7.07 -21.24
N PHE A 419 27.77 -8.34 -21.18
CA PHE A 419 28.60 -9.41 -20.61
C PHE A 419 29.76 -9.77 -21.55
N CYS A 420 29.49 -10.05 -22.83
CA CYS A 420 30.55 -10.32 -23.81
C CYS A 420 31.06 -9.02 -24.43
N LEU A 421 32.38 -8.87 -24.46
CA LEU A 421 33.06 -7.72 -25.03
C LEU A 421 33.51 -8.01 -26.47
N ASN A 422 33.91 -6.97 -27.20
CA ASN A 422 34.56 -7.07 -28.52
C ASN A 422 33.81 -7.92 -29.57
N GLY A 423 32.47 -7.90 -29.54
CA GLY A 423 31.63 -8.64 -30.49
C GLY A 423 31.45 -10.13 -30.16
N GLY A 424 31.81 -10.57 -28.95
CA GLY A 424 31.58 -11.93 -28.48
C GLY A 424 30.09 -12.27 -28.38
N ARG A 425 29.72 -13.51 -28.72
CA ARG A 425 28.32 -13.98 -28.65
C ARG A 425 28.04 -14.63 -27.30
N CYS A 426 27.04 -14.13 -26.58
CA CYS A 426 26.62 -14.68 -25.29
C CYS A 426 25.63 -15.85 -25.46
N LEU A 427 25.84 -16.95 -24.73
CA LEU A 427 24.95 -18.11 -24.68
C LEU A 427 24.77 -18.57 -23.22
N PHE A 428 23.64 -19.18 -22.91
CA PHE A 428 23.39 -19.80 -21.60
C PHE A 428 23.66 -21.31 -21.68
N HIS A 429 24.36 -21.86 -20.70
CA HIS A 429 24.67 -23.28 -20.60
C HIS A 429 23.40 -24.06 -20.24
N ASN A 430 22.94 -24.91 -21.17
CA ASN A 430 21.72 -25.69 -21.03
C ASN A 430 22.05 -27.17 -20.81
N ALA A 431 21.35 -27.85 -19.90
CA ALA A 431 21.62 -29.24 -19.50
C ALA A 431 21.39 -30.31 -20.59
N THR A 432 21.01 -29.95 -21.81
CA THR A 432 20.59 -30.91 -22.85
C THR A 432 21.21 -30.70 -24.25
N GLY A 433 22.44 -30.17 -24.36
CA GLY A 433 23.04 -29.96 -25.68
C GLY A 433 24.58 -30.02 -25.73
N VAL A 434 25.09 -31.11 -26.30
CA VAL A 434 26.48 -31.33 -26.67
C VAL A 434 26.97 -30.21 -27.60
N LEU A 435 27.86 -29.34 -27.11
CA LEU A 435 28.72 -28.52 -27.96
C LEU A 435 30.03 -29.28 -28.19
N ARG A 436 30.09 -29.99 -29.32
CA ARG A 436 31.34 -30.44 -29.92
C ARG A 436 32.04 -29.20 -30.47
N ASP A 437 33.05 -28.73 -29.74
CA ASP A 437 34.43 -28.58 -30.25
C ASP A 437 35.25 -27.62 -29.38
N THR A 438 36.44 -28.10 -29.00
CA THR A 438 37.62 -27.40 -28.48
C THR A 438 37.65 -26.98 -27.00
N GLU A 439 38.31 -27.85 -26.22
CA GLU A 439 39.35 -27.58 -25.22
C GLU A 439 39.14 -26.52 -24.11
N ALA A 440 39.12 -27.06 -22.88
CA ALA A 440 39.72 -26.52 -21.64
C ALA A 440 39.00 -25.47 -20.78
N THR A 441 37.73 -25.07 -21.03
CA THR A 441 37.03 -24.11 -20.13
C THR A 441 35.64 -24.53 -19.65
N VAL A 442 35.28 -25.82 -19.73
CA VAL A 442 33.93 -26.31 -19.33
C VAL A 442 33.98 -27.24 -18.12
N ALA A 443 34.88 -26.99 -17.17
CA ALA A 443 34.99 -27.82 -15.96
C ALA A 443 34.30 -27.24 -14.71
N MET A 444 33.69 -26.04 -14.78
CA MET A 444 33.06 -25.37 -13.62
C MET A 444 31.83 -24.51 -13.98
N ALA A 445 30.99 -24.92 -14.92
CA ALA A 445 29.74 -24.20 -15.21
C ALA A 445 28.55 -24.99 -14.67
N THR A 446 27.72 -24.33 -13.87
CA THR A 446 26.43 -24.86 -13.39
C THR A 446 25.33 -24.57 -14.42
N GLU A 447 24.22 -25.30 -14.34
CA GLU A 447 23.09 -25.14 -15.25
C GLU A 447 22.57 -23.68 -15.21
N GLY A 448 22.49 -23.03 -16.38
CA GLY A 448 22.07 -21.63 -16.50
C GLY A 448 23.19 -20.58 -16.46
N ASP A 449 24.46 -20.99 -16.37
CA ASP A 449 25.60 -20.05 -16.46
C ASP A 449 25.80 -19.50 -17.88
N ARG A 450 26.15 -18.21 -17.98
CA ARG A 450 26.37 -17.51 -19.26
C ARG A 450 27.83 -17.63 -19.72
N VAL A 451 28.04 -17.94 -21.00
CA VAL A 451 29.35 -18.15 -21.62
C VAL A 451 29.48 -17.31 -22.89
N CYS A 452 30.66 -16.72 -23.10
CA CYS A 452 30.97 -15.96 -24.31
C CYS A 452 31.73 -16.79 -25.33
N LEU A 453 31.28 -16.77 -26.59
CA LEU A 453 32.01 -17.34 -27.72
C LEU A 453 32.82 -16.24 -28.43
N CYS A 454 34.15 -16.37 -28.37
CA CYS A 454 35.08 -15.38 -28.92
C CYS A 454 35.66 -15.76 -30.29
N GLY A 455 35.29 -16.91 -30.86
CA GLY A 455 35.99 -17.54 -32.00
C GLY A 455 36.17 -16.67 -33.24
N ASN A 456 35.28 -15.68 -33.48
CA ASN A 456 35.32 -14.81 -34.66
C ASN A 456 35.80 -13.38 -34.34
N THR A 457 36.27 -13.12 -33.12
CA THR A 457 36.56 -11.75 -32.66
C THR A 457 38.05 -11.40 -32.67
N GLY A 458 38.95 -12.39 -32.68
CA GLY A 458 40.39 -12.16 -32.48
C GLY A 458 40.76 -11.89 -31.01
N TYR A 459 39.81 -12.06 -30.09
CA TYR A 459 39.97 -11.95 -28.65
C TYR A 459 39.79 -13.32 -27.96
N SER A 460 40.36 -13.48 -26.78
CA SER A 460 40.29 -14.63 -25.88
C SER A 460 39.93 -14.17 -24.46
N GLY A 461 39.77 -15.12 -23.55
CA GLY A 461 39.26 -14.86 -22.19
C GLY A 461 37.79 -15.25 -22.04
N THR A 462 37.28 -15.20 -20.81
CA THR A 462 35.92 -15.67 -20.48
C THR A 462 34.83 -14.72 -20.98
N ARG A 463 35.20 -13.47 -21.29
CA ARG A 463 34.34 -12.40 -21.80
C ARG A 463 34.86 -11.77 -23.10
N CYS A 464 35.83 -12.42 -23.77
CA CYS A 464 36.51 -11.91 -24.96
C CYS A 464 37.26 -10.57 -24.72
N GLU A 465 37.83 -10.42 -23.53
CA GLU A 465 38.50 -9.23 -23.05
C GLU A 465 39.96 -9.10 -23.52
N ASN A 466 40.63 -10.23 -23.79
CA ASN A 466 42.05 -10.24 -24.09
C ASN A 466 42.30 -10.33 -25.60
N PRO A 467 43.03 -9.41 -26.24
CA PRO A 467 43.40 -9.58 -27.64
C PRO A 467 44.33 -10.80 -27.78
N ILE A 468 44.06 -11.69 -28.72
CA ILE A 468 44.95 -12.84 -29.01
C ILE A 468 46.31 -12.34 -29.50
N CYS A 469 46.29 -11.29 -30.32
CA CYS A 469 47.47 -10.54 -30.76
C CYS A 469 47.63 -9.25 -29.94
N GLY A 470 48.28 -9.35 -28.77
CA GLY A 470 48.66 -8.18 -27.98
C GLY A 470 49.74 -7.34 -28.67
N ALA A 471 49.80 -6.03 -28.36
CA ALA A 471 50.77 -5.09 -28.96
C ALA A 471 52.23 -5.52 -28.75
N ASP A 472 52.53 -6.20 -27.63
CA ASP A 472 53.86 -6.68 -27.30
C ASP A 472 54.09 -8.15 -27.69
N TYR A 473 53.13 -8.82 -28.35
CA TYR A 473 53.29 -10.24 -28.69
C TYR A 473 54.41 -10.43 -29.72
N CYS A 474 54.46 -9.63 -30.78
CA CYS A 474 55.56 -9.63 -31.73
C CYS A 474 56.43 -8.39 -31.50
N TYR A 475 57.70 -8.56 -31.13
CA TYR A 475 58.59 -7.43 -30.83
C TYR A 475 58.87 -6.59 -32.09
N ASN A 476 59.33 -7.26 -33.16
CA ASN A 476 59.68 -6.62 -34.42
C ASN A 476 58.93 -7.29 -35.60
N GLY A 477 57.61 -7.38 -35.52
CA GLY A 477 56.78 -8.03 -36.51
C GLY A 477 55.31 -7.65 -36.41
N GLU A 478 54.51 -8.09 -37.38
CA GLU A 478 53.05 -7.98 -37.34
C GLU A 478 52.44 -9.29 -36.84
N CYS A 479 51.55 -9.20 -35.84
CA CYS A 479 50.84 -10.37 -35.31
C CYS A 479 49.60 -10.66 -36.14
N HIS A 480 49.39 -11.93 -36.49
CA HIS A 480 48.16 -12.45 -37.08
C HIS A 480 47.72 -13.72 -36.35
N VAL A 481 46.44 -14.05 -36.42
CA VAL A 481 45.88 -15.22 -35.73
C VAL A 481 45.68 -16.34 -36.74
N GLU A 482 46.31 -17.48 -36.50
CA GLU A 482 46.19 -18.69 -37.33
C GLU A 482 45.83 -19.86 -36.43
N GLY A 483 44.70 -20.53 -36.66
CA GLY A 483 44.25 -21.67 -35.84
C GLY A 483 44.06 -21.36 -34.34
N LYS A 484 43.57 -20.16 -33.98
CA LYS A 484 43.43 -19.65 -32.59
C LYS A 484 44.76 -19.42 -31.85
N GLN A 485 45.92 -19.54 -32.51
CA GLN A 485 47.22 -19.19 -31.94
C GLN A 485 47.76 -17.90 -32.58
N PRO A 486 48.37 -17.00 -31.79
CA PRO A 486 49.05 -15.84 -32.34
C PRO A 486 50.34 -16.25 -33.06
N ARG A 487 50.53 -15.73 -34.26
CA ARG A 487 51.71 -15.94 -35.11
C ARG A 487 52.29 -14.60 -35.53
N CYS A 488 53.62 -14.49 -35.52
CA CYS A 488 54.33 -13.28 -35.90
C CYS A 488 54.87 -13.35 -37.32
N ARG A 489 54.57 -12.32 -38.12
CA ARG A 489 55.23 -12.05 -39.39
C ARG A 489 56.34 -11.04 -39.15
N CYS A 490 57.58 -11.51 -39.11
CA CYS A 490 58.72 -10.66 -38.76
C CYS A 490 59.02 -9.60 -39.80
N LYS A 491 59.39 -8.41 -39.33
CA LYS A 491 59.94 -7.34 -40.18
C LYS A 491 61.30 -7.80 -40.74
N PRO A 492 61.71 -7.25 -41.90
CA PRO A 492 63.00 -7.56 -42.51
C PRO A 492 64.17 -7.48 -41.53
N GLY A 493 65.03 -8.50 -41.50
CA GLY A 493 66.22 -8.56 -40.63
C GLY A 493 65.98 -9.10 -39.21
N TYR A 494 64.74 -9.46 -38.85
CA TYR A 494 64.41 -10.10 -37.56
C TYR A 494 63.88 -11.52 -37.76
N ARG A 495 64.17 -12.38 -36.79
CA ARG A 495 63.80 -13.81 -36.77
C ARG A 495 63.42 -14.25 -35.34
N GLY A 496 62.92 -15.48 -35.22
CA GLY A 496 62.38 -16.03 -33.98
C GLY A 496 60.85 -16.07 -33.99
N ASP A 497 60.26 -16.87 -33.11
CA ASP A 497 58.80 -17.07 -33.05
C ASP A 497 58.03 -15.79 -32.70
N ARG A 498 58.69 -14.83 -32.04
CA ARG A 498 58.16 -13.52 -31.67
C ARG A 498 58.96 -12.37 -32.28
N CYS A 499 59.83 -12.64 -33.25
CA CYS A 499 60.71 -11.66 -33.91
C CYS A 499 61.63 -10.91 -32.94
N GLU A 500 62.05 -11.59 -31.89
CA GLU A 500 62.88 -11.08 -30.80
C GLU A 500 64.36 -10.99 -31.17
N GLU A 501 64.81 -11.73 -32.17
CA GLU A 501 66.22 -11.84 -32.52
C GLU A 501 66.52 -11.10 -33.81
N TYR A 502 67.52 -10.21 -33.78
CA TYR A 502 68.06 -9.61 -35.00
C TYR A 502 68.94 -10.63 -35.72
N SER A 503 68.68 -10.89 -37.00
CA SER A 503 69.32 -11.95 -37.78
C SER A 503 70.85 -11.82 -37.89
N CYS A 504 71.41 -10.63 -37.68
CA CYS A 504 72.86 -10.39 -37.69
C CYS A 504 73.53 -10.46 -36.30
N ASN A 505 72.75 -10.59 -35.21
CA ASN A 505 73.32 -10.64 -33.86
C ASN A 505 74.10 -11.96 -33.66
N ASN A 506 75.40 -11.87 -33.36
CA ASN A 506 76.33 -13.02 -33.29
C ASN A 506 76.32 -13.95 -34.52
N TYR A 507 75.77 -13.49 -35.66
CA TYR A 507 75.78 -14.28 -36.88
C TYR A 507 77.20 -14.33 -37.44
N CYS A 508 77.85 -13.18 -37.60
CA CYS A 508 79.26 -13.11 -37.95
C CYS A 508 80.13 -13.25 -36.71
N LEU A 509 81.02 -14.22 -36.73
CA LEU A 509 81.96 -14.52 -35.65
C LEU A 509 83.25 -13.72 -35.85
N ASN A 510 84.12 -13.71 -34.82
CA ASN A 510 85.48 -13.16 -34.91
C ASN A 510 85.58 -11.72 -35.44
N GLY A 511 84.63 -10.86 -35.07
CA GLY A 511 84.62 -9.45 -35.47
C GLY A 511 84.17 -9.18 -36.91
N GLY A 512 83.56 -10.17 -37.58
CA GLY A 512 82.97 -9.99 -38.91
C GLY A 512 81.83 -8.97 -38.92
N GLN A 513 81.80 -8.12 -39.95
CA GLN A 513 80.75 -7.12 -40.15
C GLN A 513 79.58 -7.76 -40.92
N CYS A 514 78.40 -7.81 -40.30
CA CYS A 514 77.20 -8.38 -40.92
C CYS A 514 76.47 -7.35 -41.79
N THR A 515 76.10 -7.74 -43.02
CA THR A 515 75.25 -6.98 -43.93
C THR A 515 74.08 -7.84 -44.39
N LEU A 516 72.87 -7.27 -44.48
CA LEU A 516 71.70 -7.96 -45.01
C LEU A 516 71.56 -7.60 -46.49
N ALA A 517 71.61 -8.60 -47.39
CA ALA A 517 71.40 -8.37 -48.82
C ALA A 517 69.94 -7.97 -49.09
N ASN A 518 69.74 -6.91 -49.89
CA ASN A 518 68.46 -6.18 -50.01
C ASN A 518 67.26 -7.00 -50.53
N GLU A 519 67.47 -8.20 -51.12
CA GLU A 519 66.38 -8.96 -51.74
C GLU A 519 66.03 -10.28 -51.02
N THR A 520 66.99 -10.94 -50.37
CA THR A 520 66.76 -12.22 -49.68
C THR A 520 66.82 -12.13 -48.17
N LEU A 521 67.31 -11.00 -47.62
CA LEU A 521 67.42 -10.74 -46.17
C LEU A 521 68.16 -11.83 -45.40
N VAL A 522 69.01 -12.59 -46.09
CA VAL A 522 69.94 -13.55 -45.50
C VAL A 522 71.15 -12.75 -44.99
N PRO A 523 71.58 -12.93 -43.73
CA PRO A 523 72.76 -12.26 -43.21
C PRO A 523 74.02 -12.76 -43.92
N GLU A 524 74.80 -11.81 -44.45
CA GLU A 524 76.07 -12.05 -45.13
C GLU A 524 77.20 -11.39 -44.35
N CYS A 525 78.30 -12.10 -44.14
CA CYS A 525 79.40 -11.64 -43.29
C CYS A 525 80.59 -11.15 -44.11
N ARG A 526 81.03 -9.94 -43.85
CA ARG A 526 82.31 -9.42 -44.31
C ARG A 526 83.37 -9.64 -43.23
N CYS A 527 84.30 -10.55 -43.48
CA CYS A 527 85.30 -10.95 -42.50
C CYS A 527 86.53 -10.01 -42.47
N PRO A 528 87.17 -9.81 -41.30
CA PRO A 528 88.48 -9.16 -41.20
C PRO A 528 89.55 -10.01 -41.91
N GLU A 529 90.69 -9.41 -42.28
CA GLU A 529 91.75 -10.08 -43.06
C GLU A 529 92.31 -11.36 -42.42
N GLU A 530 92.08 -11.56 -41.11
CA GLU A 530 92.53 -12.71 -40.35
C GLU A 530 91.52 -13.88 -40.32
N PHE A 531 90.30 -13.70 -40.85
CA PHE A 531 89.22 -14.69 -40.83
C PHE A 531 88.49 -14.83 -42.19
N SER A 532 87.91 -16.00 -42.45
CA SER A 532 87.20 -16.39 -43.68
C SER A 532 86.04 -17.35 -43.36
N GLY A 533 85.25 -17.76 -44.36
CA GLY A 533 84.04 -18.57 -44.21
C GLY A 533 82.75 -17.74 -44.20
N LYS A 534 81.58 -18.40 -44.33
CA LYS A 534 80.28 -17.70 -44.49
C LYS A 534 79.87 -16.87 -43.27
N ARG A 535 80.42 -17.21 -42.11
CA ARG A 535 80.19 -16.55 -40.82
C ARG A 535 81.52 -16.09 -40.18
N CYS A 536 82.62 -16.02 -40.93
CA CYS A 536 83.96 -15.68 -40.43
C CYS A 536 84.50 -16.66 -39.38
N GLU A 537 84.08 -17.92 -39.46
CA GLU A 537 84.40 -19.00 -38.54
C GLU A 537 85.83 -19.56 -38.71
N ILE A 538 86.49 -19.25 -39.83
CA ILE A 538 87.77 -19.86 -40.22
C ILE A 538 88.90 -18.85 -40.03
N ALA A 539 89.90 -19.12 -39.18
CA ALA A 539 91.07 -18.23 -39.09
C ALA A 539 92.04 -18.48 -40.26
N VAL A 540 92.39 -17.44 -41.00
CA VAL A 540 93.28 -17.50 -42.19
C VAL A 540 94.66 -18.08 -41.84
N ARG A 541 95.11 -17.94 -40.58
CA ARG A 541 96.36 -18.54 -40.10
C ARG A 541 96.34 -20.08 -40.15
N LEU A 542 95.19 -20.73 -39.96
CA LEU A 542 95.07 -22.20 -40.11
C LEU A 542 95.34 -22.64 -41.55
N CYS A 543 94.98 -21.82 -42.53
CA CYS A 543 95.26 -22.06 -43.95
C CYS A 543 96.76 -21.96 -44.30
N SER A 544 97.56 -21.22 -43.51
CA SER A 544 99.00 -21.11 -43.72
C SER A 544 99.80 -22.31 -43.20
N THR A 545 99.22 -23.09 -42.27
CA THR A 545 99.90 -24.22 -41.61
C THR A 545 99.46 -25.58 -42.17
N TYR A 546 98.22 -25.71 -42.64
CA TYR A 546 97.62 -26.97 -43.11
C TYR A 546 97.36 -27.01 -44.62
N HIS A 547 98.08 -26.23 -45.42
CA HIS A 547 97.85 -26.09 -46.88
C HIS A 547 97.94 -27.42 -47.67
N GLU A 548 98.58 -28.45 -47.12
CA GLU A 548 98.68 -29.78 -47.75
C GLU A 548 97.66 -30.82 -47.24
N ASP A 549 96.79 -30.46 -46.30
CA ASP A 549 95.74 -31.37 -45.79
C ASP A 549 94.48 -31.32 -46.70
N PRO A 550 94.06 -32.45 -47.30
CA PRO A 550 92.92 -32.47 -48.23
C PRO A 550 91.59 -32.03 -47.61
N GLN A 551 91.43 -32.04 -46.28
CA GLN A 551 90.22 -31.50 -45.63
C GLN A 551 90.14 -29.96 -45.65
N TRP A 552 91.28 -29.27 -45.75
CA TRP A 552 91.35 -27.81 -45.62
C TRP A 552 91.44 -27.07 -46.96
N GLN A 553 91.69 -27.79 -48.07
CA GLN A 553 91.79 -27.22 -49.41
C GLN A 553 90.53 -26.49 -49.88
N GLN A 554 89.33 -26.96 -49.48
CA GLN A 554 88.06 -26.33 -49.88
C GLN A 554 87.80 -24.98 -49.21
N TYR A 555 88.45 -24.70 -48.06
CA TYR A 555 88.19 -23.52 -47.24
C TYR A 555 89.23 -22.39 -47.43
N CYS A 556 90.38 -22.68 -48.05
CA CYS A 556 91.56 -21.79 -48.05
C CYS A 556 91.92 -21.19 -49.43
N LEU A 557 91.07 -21.34 -50.44
CA LEU A 557 91.30 -20.83 -51.80
C LEU A 557 91.22 -19.29 -51.83
N GLY A 558 92.36 -18.59 -51.98
CA GLY A 558 92.40 -17.18 -52.41
C GLY A 558 93.10 -16.14 -51.52
N LEU A 559 93.77 -16.52 -50.42
CA LEU A 559 94.46 -15.55 -49.55
C LEU A 559 95.99 -15.64 -49.69
N THR A 560 96.58 -14.75 -50.50
CA THR A 560 98.03 -14.51 -50.53
C THR A 560 98.31 -13.01 -50.38
N ASN A 561 98.90 -12.62 -49.25
CA ASN A 561 100.06 -11.72 -49.15
C ASN A 561 100.29 -11.25 -47.70
N THR A 562 101.35 -11.81 -47.12
CA THR A 562 102.35 -11.20 -46.21
C THR A 562 101.92 -10.22 -45.10
N LEU A 563 101.93 -10.74 -43.86
CA LEU A 563 102.01 -10.00 -42.59
C LEU A 563 103.39 -9.33 -42.37
N PRO A 564 103.44 -8.22 -41.61
CA PRO A 564 104.56 -7.90 -40.73
C PRO A 564 104.18 -8.03 -39.23
N LEU A 565 105.12 -8.58 -38.46
CA LEU A 565 105.09 -8.82 -37.02
C LEU A 565 105.09 -7.53 -36.18
N VAL A 566 104.25 -7.46 -35.15
CA VAL A 566 104.39 -6.54 -33.99
C VAL A 566 103.99 -7.25 -32.69
N GLU A 567 104.83 -7.10 -31.66
CA GLU A 567 104.78 -7.75 -30.34
C GLU A 567 103.66 -7.22 -29.41
N PRO A 568 103.19 -8.01 -28.40
CA PRO A 568 102.07 -7.63 -27.53
C PRO A 568 102.50 -6.77 -26.32
N LYS A 569 101.86 -5.62 -26.13
CA LYS A 569 101.81 -4.89 -24.84
C LYS A 569 100.47 -5.17 -24.16
N VAL A 570 100.53 -5.77 -22.97
CA VAL A 570 99.39 -6.02 -22.10
C VAL A 570 99.17 -4.80 -21.20
N THR A 571 98.01 -4.15 -21.31
CA THR A 571 97.57 -3.06 -20.42
C THR A 571 96.33 -3.49 -19.65
N TYR A 572 96.46 -3.57 -18.32
CA TYR A 572 95.33 -3.75 -17.40
C TYR A 572 94.60 -2.41 -17.22
N CYS A 573 93.32 -2.35 -17.60
CA CYS A 573 92.42 -1.25 -17.20
C CYS A 573 91.72 -1.60 -15.88
N LYS A 574 92.05 -0.84 -14.83
CA LYS A 574 91.42 -0.88 -13.51
C LYS A 574 90.29 0.14 -13.51
N GLU A 575 89.04 -0.32 -13.68
CA GLU A 575 87.88 0.57 -13.56
C GLU A 575 87.62 0.93 -12.09
N SER A 576 87.66 2.24 -11.86
CA SER A 576 87.46 2.92 -10.59
C SER A 576 85.97 3.01 -10.27
N PHE A 577 85.47 2.14 -9.40
CA PHE A 577 84.17 2.30 -8.76
C PHE A 577 84.20 3.48 -7.78
N ASN A 578 83.55 4.59 -8.16
CA ASN A 578 83.56 5.83 -7.41
C ASN A 578 82.66 5.74 -6.16
N ARG A 579 83.25 5.36 -5.02
CA ARG A 579 82.58 5.19 -3.71
C ARG A 579 81.85 6.44 -3.20
N THR A 580 82.12 7.62 -3.73
CA THR A 580 81.54 8.90 -3.29
C THR A 580 80.05 9.07 -3.63
N VAL A 581 79.58 8.54 -4.76
CA VAL A 581 78.18 8.71 -5.22
C VAL A 581 77.19 7.85 -4.40
N VAL A 582 77.65 6.70 -3.90
CA VAL A 582 76.83 5.80 -3.08
C VAL A 582 76.61 6.36 -1.67
N TYR A 583 77.65 6.96 -1.07
CA TYR A 583 77.52 7.55 0.27
C TYR A 583 76.69 8.83 0.30
N THR A 584 76.71 9.64 -0.77
CA THR A 584 75.87 10.85 -0.88
C THR A 584 74.40 10.51 -1.07
N SER A 585 74.09 9.45 -1.84
CA SER A 585 72.71 8.97 -2.03
C SER A 585 72.12 8.35 -0.74
N LEU A 586 72.95 7.61 0.00
CA LEU A 586 72.53 7.00 1.27
C LEU A 586 72.26 8.05 2.37
N CYS A 587 73.06 9.13 2.44
CA CYS A 587 72.84 10.20 3.42
C CYS A 587 71.56 11.01 3.12
N PHE A 588 71.24 11.21 1.84
CA PHE A 588 70.05 11.96 1.44
C PHE A 588 68.76 11.20 1.75
N THR A 589 68.75 9.89 1.52
CA THR A 589 67.59 9.03 1.82
C THR A 589 67.33 8.89 3.32
N VAL A 590 68.37 8.78 4.14
CA VAL A 590 68.25 8.74 5.61
C VAL A 590 67.75 10.07 6.18
N SER A 591 68.17 11.20 5.61
CA SER A 591 67.72 12.53 6.05
C SER A 591 66.24 12.78 5.75
N ILE A 592 65.74 12.32 4.59
CA ILE A 592 64.32 12.43 4.22
C ILE A 592 63.44 11.55 5.11
N LEU A 593 63.90 10.33 5.45
CA LEU A 593 63.18 9.43 6.36
C LEU A 593 63.04 10.01 7.77
N LEU A 594 64.08 10.64 8.30
CA LEU A 594 64.01 11.33 9.61
C LEU A 594 63.03 12.50 9.60
N LEU A 595 62.98 13.29 8.52
CA LEU A 595 62.05 14.39 8.36
C LEU A 595 60.59 13.92 8.33
N MET A 596 60.31 12.81 7.63
CA MET A 596 58.97 12.20 7.59
C MET A 596 58.53 11.68 8.98
N ILE A 597 59.45 11.09 9.75
CA ILE A 597 59.17 10.65 11.13
C ILE A 597 58.83 11.84 12.03
N ILE A 598 59.55 12.97 11.89
CA ILE A 598 59.27 14.21 12.65
C ILE A 598 57.89 14.78 12.27
N VAL A 599 57.53 14.80 10.99
CA VAL A 599 56.21 15.28 10.54
C VAL A 599 55.07 14.39 11.08
N VAL A 600 55.24 13.06 11.06
CA VAL A 600 54.23 12.12 11.57
C VAL A 600 54.08 12.22 13.09
N THR A 601 55.19 12.40 13.83
CA THR A 601 55.15 12.57 15.29
C THR A 601 54.49 13.88 15.69
N VAL A 602 54.81 15.00 15.01
CA VAL A 602 54.12 16.29 15.23
C VAL A 602 52.63 16.18 14.88
N HIS A 603 52.27 15.51 13.78
CA HIS A 603 50.86 15.32 13.42
C HIS A 603 50.10 14.45 14.43
N ARG A 604 50.75 13.44 15.05
CA ARG A 604 50.17 12.67 16.16
C ARG A 604 50.03 13.48 17.44
N MET A 605 50.96 14.39 17.73
CA MET A 605 50.90 15.26 18.92
C MET A 605 49.89 16.40 18.78
N MET A 606 49.55 16.83 17.55
CA MET A 606 48.59 17.91 17.31
C MET A 606 47.11 17.45 17.24
N LYS A 607 46.79 16.17 17.47
CA LYS A 607 45.39 15.73 17.60
C LYS A 607 44.83 16.10 18.99
N PRO A 608 43.69 16.80 19.09
CA PRO A 608 43.11 17.16 20.38
C PRO A 608 42.64 15.91 21.16
N PRO A 609 42.79 15.87 22.49
CA PRO A 609 42.31 14.76 23.30
C PRO A 609 40.77 14.74 23.33
N ARG A 610 40.18 13.55 23.13
CA ARG A 610 38.73 13.34 23.27
C ARG A 610 38.31 13.50 24.74
N PRO A 611 37.18 14.16 25.05
CA PRO A 611 36.70 14.33 26.42
C PRO A 611 36.25 13.01 27.04
N ARG A 612 36.68 12.74 28.28
CA ARG A 612 36.23 11.62 29.13
C ARG A 612 34.96 12.05 29.88
N ILE A 613 33.83 11.40 29.60
CA ILE A 613 32.64 11.48 30.44
C ILE A 613 32.83 10.53 31.63
N THR A 614 32.99 11.07 32.82
CA THR A 614 32.96 10.32 34.09
C THR A 614 31.51 10.13 34.53
N LYS A 615 31.00 8.90 34.51
CA LYS A 615 29.77 8.55 35.25
C LYS A 615 30.15 8.21 36.69
N LYS A 616 29.67 8.99 37.65
CA LYS A 616 29.63 8.58 39.08
C LYS A 616 28.34 7.80 39.31
N MET A 617 28.46 6.53 39.71
CA MET A 617 27.39 5.79 40.36
C MET A 617 27.55 5.91 41.88
N VAL A 618 26.48 6.30 42.56
CA VAL A 618 26.30 6.16 44.02
C VAL A 618 25.49 4.88 44.23
N VAL A 619 25.97 3.99 45.11
CA VAL A 619 25.29 2.75 45.49
C VAL A 619 24.72 2.92 46.90
N THR A 620 23.43 2.57 47.08
CA THR A 620 22.88 1.98 48.30
C THR A 620 21.91 0.83 47.93
N PRO A 621 21.73 -0.18 48.79
CA PRO A 621 21.41 -1.56 48.38
C PRO A 621 19.98 -2.05 48.70
N MET A 622 19.71 -3.30 48.27
CA MET A 622 18.60 -4.24 48.60
C MET A 622 17.32 -4.05 47.77
N THR A 623 16.73 -5.03 47.06
CA THR A 623 16.75 -6.50 47.15
C THR A 623 16.38 -7.18 45.82
N SER A 624 16.97 -8.37 45.62
CA SER A 624 16.47 -9.59 44.94
C SER A 624 16.19 -9.62 43.42
N ARG A 625 17.21 -10.15 42.71
CA ARG A 625 17.26 -11.35 41.83
C ARG A 625 16.28 -11.55 40.63
N PRO A 626 16.76 -12.27 39.59
CA PRO A 626 16.41 -12.12 38.17
C PRO A 626 15.70 -13.41 37.63
N PRO A 627 15.60 -13.68 36.31
CA PRO A 627 16.76 -14.22 35.57
C PRO A 627 16.81 -13.78 34.07
N THR A 628 18.00 -13.42 33.56
CA THR A 628 18.85 -14.21 32.61
C THR A 628 18.25 -14.35 31.21
N THR A 629 18.92 -14.27 30.07
CA THR A 629 20.32 -14.24 29.62
C THR A 629 20.18 -14.14 28.08
N GLN A 630 20.94 -13.31 27.37
CA GLN A 630 22.15 -13.71 26.62
C GLN A 630 21.81 -14.72 25.49
N CYS A 631 22.10 -14.50 24.20
CA CYS A 631 23.31 -13.99 23.56
C CYS A 631 22.92 -13.22 22.26
N GLU A 632 23.59 -12.15 21.80
CA GLU A 632 24.99 -12.06 21.33
C GLU A 632 25.20 -13.04 20.13
N ILE A 633 25.60 -12.65 18.91
CA ILE A 633 26.78 -11.88 18.48
C ILE A 633 26.64 -11.48 16.98
N THR A 634 26.92 -10.19 16.73
CA THR A 634 27.62 -9.46 15.65
C THR A 634 27.67 -9.91 14.17
N ILE A 635 27.58 -8.89 13.31
CA ILE A 635 28.13 -8.81 11.94
C ILE A 635 29.46 -8.03 12.00
N GLU A 636 30.51 -8.53 11.34
CA GLU A 636 31.68 -7.75 10.94
C GLU A 636 31.75 -7.61 9.41
N ASP A 637 31.86 -6.35 8.99
CA ASP A 637 32.62 -5.75 7.88
C ASP A 637 32.67 -6.45 6.50
N CYS A 638 32.27 -5.73 5.44
CA CYS A 638 33.15 -4.72 4.82
C CYS A 638 32.48 -3.98 3.64
N CYS A 639 32.94 -2.75 3.41
CA CYS A 639 32.55 -1.73 2.43
C CYS A 639 32.32 -2.16 0.96
N ASN A 640 31.39 -1.49 0.28
CA ASN A 640 31.73 -0.71 -0.93
C ASN A 640 30.67 0.38 -1.25
N MET A 641 31.12 1.60 -1.58
CA MET A 641 30.30 2.82 -1.70
C MET A 641 29.43 2.89 -2.96
N ASN A 642 28.27 3.57 -2.88
CA ASN A 642 27.98 4.83 -3.63
C ASN A 642 26.48 5.20 -3.66
N VAL A 643 26.21 6.51 -3.52
CA VAL A 643 24.99 7.24 -3.93
C VAL A 643 23.73 7.08 -3.05
N CYS A 644 23.42 8.14 -2.30
CA CYS A 644 22.04 8.50 -1.96
C CYS A 644 21.67 9.70 -2.82
N GLU A 645 21.04 9.46 -3.97
CA GLU A 645 20.19 10.45 -4.64
C GLU A 645 18.75 10.21 -4.14
N THR A 646 18.29 11.06 -3.24
CA THR A 646 16.86 11.29 -3.01
C THR A 646 16.57 12.76 -3.33
N PRO A 647 15.44 13.06 -4.00
CA PRO A 647 15.17 14.39 -4.48
C PRO A 647 14.90 15.33 -3.29
N CYS A 648 15.58 16.46 -3.32
CA CYS A 648 15.37 17.58 -2.42
C CYS A 648 13.94 18.12 -2.60
N PHE A 649 13.12 18.07 -1.55
CA PHE A 649 12.01 19.01 -1.39
C PHE A 649 12.55 20.28 -0.72
N ASP A 650 12.46 21.37 -1.47
CA ASP A 650 12.92 22.70 -1.11
C ASP A 650 12.03 23.29 0.01
N THR A 651 12.64 23.63 1.15
CA THR A 651 12.02 24.46 2.19
C THR A 651 12.82 25.74 2.37
N LYS A 652 12.75 26.63 1.37
CA LYS A 652 13.07 28.04 1.54
C LYS A 652 11.97 28.95 1.00
N MET A 653 10.87 29.04 1.73
CA MET A 653 10.10 30.30 1.83
C MET A 653 9.53 30.48 3.24
N LEU A 654 10.40 30.51 4.26
CA LEU A 654 10.08 31.13 5.56
C LEU A 654 11.33 31.79 6.15
N LYS A 655 11.74 32.90 5.53
CA LYS A 655 12.48 33.97 6.21
C LYS A 655 11.82 35.31 5.90
N LYS A 656 10.70 35.55 6.56
CA LYS A 656 10.29 36.88 7.05
C LYS A 656 9.00 36.70 7.84
N LEU A 657 9.11 36.61 9.16
CA LEU A 657 8.07 37.05 10.10
C LEU A 657 8.76 37.36 11.43
N ARG A 658 8.28 38.45 12.05
CA ARG A 658 8.94 39.19 13.14
C ARG A 658 8.92 38.41 14.46
N LYS A 659 9.87 38.76 15.33
CA LYS A 659 9.83 38.47 16.78
C LYS A 659 8.52 39.02 17.33
N GLU A 660 7.56 38.17 17.70
CA GLU A 660 6.60 38.41 18.79
C GLU A 660 5.75 37.18 19.16
N ASP A 661 5.56 36.18 18.30
CA ASP A 661 4.62 35.06 18.61
C ASP A 661 5.23 33.82 19.28
N LYS A 662 6.24 33.99 20.15
CA LYS A 662 6.93 32.86 20.82
C LYS A 662 6.46 32.59 22.25
N GLN A 663 5.23 32.97 22.58
CA GLN A 663 4.69 32.88 23.94
C GLN A 663 3.23 32.37 23.94
N CYS A 664 2.95 31.20 23.38
CA CYS A 664 1.65 30.52 23.59
C CYS A 664 1.61 29.02 23.18
N LEU A 665 2.74 28.31 23.15
CA LEU A 665 2.79 26.88 22.75
C LEU A 665 3.69 26.02 23.65
N LEU A 666 3.72 26.30 24.94
CA LEU A 666 4.22 25.39 25.97
C LEU A 666 3.52 25.73 27.29
N ASP A 667 2.29 25.27 27.44
CA ASP A 667 1.68 24.88 28.73
C ASP A 667 0.69 23.75 28.39
N ASP A 668 0.58 22.78 29.31
CA ASP A 668 -0.34 21.62 29.32
C ASP A 668 0.22 20.26 28.83
N ILE A 669 1.29 19.79 29.48
CA ILE A 669 1.38 18.40 29.95
C ILE A 669 1.96 18.42 31.37
N GLU A 670 1.09 18.34 32.38
CA GLU A 670 1.22 17.66 33.69
C GLU A 670 0.14 18.20 34.65
N ASP A 671 -0.91 17.43 34.95
CA ASP A 671 -0.98 16.73 36.24
C ASP A 671 -2.36 16.09 36.52
N VAL A 672 -2.27 14.83 36.97
CA VAL A 672 -3.36 14.05 37.58
C VAL A 672 -3.21 14.14 39.11
N ALA A 673 -4.35 14.34 39.77
CA ALA A 673 -4.67 14.08 41.18
C ALA A 673 -4.30 15.14 42.25
N GLY A 674 -5.36 15.67 42.89
CA GLY A 674 -5.40 15.77 44.37
C GLY A 674 -5.84 17.10 45.00
N SER A 675 -7.12 17.14 45.41
CA SER A 675 -7.59 17.64 46.73
C SER A 675 -7.56 19.15 47.13
N TYR A 676 -8.79 19.63 47.39
CA TYR A 676 -9.26 20.67 48.34
C TYR A 676 -9.03 22.19 48.13
N ARG A 677 -10.18 22.87 47.92
CA ARG A 677 -10.67 24.15 48.51
C ARG A 677 -9.92 25.48 48.22
N LYS A 678 -10.54 26.37 47.43
CA LYS A 678 -11.35 27.54 47.89
C LYS A 678 -11.85 28.39 46.71
N LEU A 679 -13.07 28.91 46.86
CA LEU A 679 -13.77 29.90 46.03
C LEU A 679 -13.31 31.36 46.34
N PRO A 680 -13.76 32.39 45.60
CA PRO A 680 -12.93 33.43 44.96
C PRO A 680 -13.07 34.81 45.63
N ASN A 681 -12.30 35.81 45.14
CA ASN A 681 -12.81 37.17 44.88
C ASN A 681 -11.73 38.15 44.39
N GLY A 682 -12.16 39.10 43.56
CA GLY A 682 -11.71 40.49 43.67
C GLY A 682 -10.96 41.03 42.46
N GLY A 683 -11.71 41.62 41.52
CA GLY A 683 -11.16 42.48 40.49
C GLY A 683 -10.67 43.83 41.03
N CYS A 684 -9.92 44.53 40.18
CA CYS A 684 -9.82 45.99 40.12
C CYS A 684 -9.41 46.35 38.68
N GLY A 685 -10.21 47.18 38.04
CA GLY A 685 -9.98 47.68 36.69
C GLY A 685 -9.26 49.02 36.65
N GLY A 686 -9.24 49.58 35.44
CA GLY A 686 -9.15 51.02 35.19
C GLY A 686 -7.90 51.45 34.42
N GLY A 687 -8.10 51.97 33.21
CA GLY A 687 -7.10 52.80 32.52
C GLY A 687 -7.24 52.86 31.00
N ASP A 688 -8.22 53.64 30.52
CA ASP A 688 -8.44 54.08 29.13
C ASP A 688 -7.22 54.74 28.47
N VAL A 689 -7.21 54.77 27.12
CA VAL A 689 -7.21 56.02 26.30
C VAL A 689 -6.90 55.72 24.80
N SER A 690 -7.90 55.97 23.95
CA SER A 690 -7.88 56.57 22.59
C SER A 690 -7.05 55.89 21.47
N ASP A 691 -7.37 55.91 20.17
CA ASP A 691 -8.32 56.72 19.39
C ASP A 691 -8.40 56.17 17.94
N ARG A 692 -9.44 56.62 17.22
CA ARG A 692 -9.66 56.64 15.74
C ARG A 692 -10.59 55.61 15.09
N LYS A 693 -11.81 56.13 14.88
CA LYS A 693 -12.62 56.21 13.65
C LYS A 693 -12.83 54.98 12.78
#